data_AF-A0A496LBF5-F1
#
_entry.id   AF-A0A496LBF5-F1
#
_cell.length_a   1.000
_cell.length_b   1.000
_cell.length_c   1.000
_cell.angle_alpha   90.00
_cell.angle_beta   90.00
_cell.angle_gamma   90.00
#
_symmetry.space_group_name_H-M   'P 1'
#
loop_
_entity.id
_entity.type
_entity.pdbx_description
1 polymer ?
#
loop_
_entity_poly.entity_id
_entity_poly.type
_entity_poly.pdbx_seq_one_letter_code
_entity_poly.pdbx_strand_id
1 'polypeptide(L)'
;LEKFAERIDKKLKANDSISIGDVDECLAQLGEPYVKRVEDYFAAMGELEIDDEQIDTTSFKKNIEGAYESVKELLNNADNITDNNLMQDKGNVEKIKTLLDAIKDLQRFIKPLLGKGDEADKDGVFYGEFTSLWTKLDAVTPLYNMVRNYLTSKPYSTKKIKLNFENSTLMDGWDLNKEPDNTTVIFRKDGLYYLGIMGKKYNRVFVDREDLPHDGECYDKMEYKLLPDANKMLPHVFLSKKGIQRFRPSGELLGKYERGTHTKGADFDLGDCRALIDFFKKSIERHDDWKKFDFKFSDTSTYQDISEFYREVEQQGYKMSFRKVSVDYIKSLVEEGKLYLFQIYNKDFSAHSKGTPNMHTLYWKMLFDEENLKDVVYKLNGEAEVFFRKSSITVQSPTHPANSPIKNKNKDNQKKESEFEYDLIKDRRYTVDKFLFHVPITMNFKSVGVSNINQLVKRHIRSATDLHIIGIDRGERHLLYLTVIDSRGNIKEQFSLNEIVNEYNGNTYRTDYHELLDTREGERTEARRNWQTIQNIRELKEGYLSQVIHKISELAIKYNAVIVLEDLNFGFMRSRQKVEKQVYQKFEKMLIDKLNYLVDKKKPVAETGGLLRAYQLTGELESFKTLGKQSGILFYVPAWNTSKIDPVTGFVNLFDTHYENIEKAKGFFDKFKSIRYNSDKDWFEFVVDDYTRFSPKAEGTRRDWTICTQGKRIQIYRNPQRNNEWEGRKIDLTKAFKEHFEAYGVDISKDLREQINTQNKKEFFEELLRLLRLTLQMRNSMPSSDIDYLISPVADDTGCFFDSRKQAELKENAVLPMNADANGAYNIARKGLLAIRKMKQEENDSAKISLAISNKEWLKFAQTKPYLED
;
A
#
# COMPACT_ATOMS: atom_id res chain seq x y z
N LEU A 1 4.78 38.67 -9.47
CA LEU A 1 6.10 38.17 -9.91
C LEU A 1 6.09 36.67 -10.21
N GLU A 2 5.47 35.83 -9.37
CA GLU A 2 5.29 34.38 -9.63
C GLU A 2 4.58 34.09 -10.97
N LYS A 3 3.47 34.79 -11.27
CA LYS A 3 2.82 34.72 -12.60
C LYS A 3 3.69 35.17 -13.78
N PHE A 4 4.69 36.01 -13.55
CA PHE A 4 5.61 36.49 -14.60
C PHE A 4 6.73 35.46 -14.83
N ALA A 5 7.28 34.90 -13.75
CA ALA A 5 8.20 33.76 -13.82
C ALA A 5 7.51 32.52 -14.41
N GLU A 6 6.28 32.21 -14.02
CA GLU A 6 5.44 31.18 -14.64
C GLU A 6 5.14 31.48 -16.12
N ARG A 7 4.98 32.75 -16.50
CA ARG A 7 4.75 33.12 -17.90
C ARG A 7 6.02 33.02 -18.74
N ILE A 8 7.19 33.34 -18.19
CA ILE A 8 8.49 33.10 -18.83
C ILE A 8 8.76 31.61 -18.93
N ASP A 9 8.61 30.86 -17.83
CA ASP A 9 8.75 29.41 -17.79
C ASP A 9 7.77 28.72 -18.75
N LYS A 10 6.52 29.17 -18.81
CA LYS A 10 5.52 28.69 -19.79
C LYS A 10 5.88 29.07 -21.22
N LYS A 11 6.50 30.23 -21.46
CA LYS A 11 6.99 30.61 -22.79
C LYS A 11 8.21 29.78 -23.20
N LEU A 12 9.17 29.58 -22.30
CA LEU A 12 10.36 28.75 -22.55
C LEU A 12 9.98 27.28 -22.73
N LYS A 13 9.06 26.76 -21.92
CA LYS A 13 8.50 25.41 -22.08
C LYS A 13 7.58 25.25 -23.28
N ALA A 14 7.14 26.35 -23.90
CA ALA A 14 6.38 26.30 -25.15
C ALA A 14 7.29 26.23 -26.39
N ASN A 15 8.60 26.46 -26.23
CA ASN A 15 9.57 26.21 -27.29
C ASN A 15 9.95 24.73 -27.27
N ASP A 16 9.37 23.97 -28.20
CA ASP A 16 9.57 22.53 -28.29
C ASP A 16 10.92 22.13 -28.94
N SER A 17 11.52 23.04 -29.73
CA SER A 17 12.84 22.89 -30.35
C SER A 17 13.52 24.26 -30.51
N ILE A 18 14.85 24.25 -30.69
CA ILE A 18 15.69 25.45 -30.87
C ILE A 18 16.64 25.15 -32.03
N SER A 19 16.83 26.10 -32.96
CA SER A 19 17.73 25.89 -34.09
C SER A 19 19.19 25.94 -33.64
N ILE A 20 20.08 25.27 -34.38
CA ILE A 20 21.53 25.34 -34.13
C ILE A 20 22.02 26.80 -34.21
N GLY A 21 21.52 27.58 -35.16
CA GLY A 21 21.86 29.00 -35.31
C GLY A 21 21.47 29.84 -34.09
N ASP A 22 20.29 29.64 -33.51
CA ASP A 22 19.86 30.36 -32.29
C ASP A 22 20.78 30.04 -31.10
N VAL A 23 21.24 28.79 -31.01
CA VAL A 23 22.17 28.37 -29.95
C VAL A 23 23.52 29.04 -30.15
N ASP A 24 24.06 29.03 -31.37
CA ASP A 24 25.32 29.71 -31.71
C ASP A 24 25.25 31.23 -31.42
N GLU A 25 24.12 31.89 -31.75
CA GLU A 25 23.90 33.30 -31.42
C GLU A 25 23.86 33.56 -29.90
N CYS A 26 23.21 32.68 -29.13
CA CYS A 26 23.20 32.77 -27.68
C CYS A 26 24.59 32.56 -27.09
N LEU A 27 25.38 31.62 -27.62
CA LEU A 27 26.75 31.35 -27.19
C LEU A 27 27.67 32.55 -27.48
N ALA A 28 27.52 33.19 -28.65
CA ALA A 28 28.27 34.39 -29.01
C ALA A 28 28.04 35.56 -28.03
N GLN A 29 26.86 35.66 -27.41
CA GLN A 29 26.54 36.68 -26.41
C GLN A 29 27.18 36.41 -25.03
N LEU A 30 27.69 35.20 -24.78
CA LEU A 30 28.31 34.80 -23.50
C LEU A 30 29.84 35.04 -23.45
N GLY A 31 30.46 35.50 -24.55
CA GLY A 31 31.87 35.91 -24.63
C GLY A 31 32.81 34.92 -25.35
N GLU A 32 34.07 35.33 -25.58
CA GLU A 32 35.08 34.58 -26.37
C GLU A 32 35.38 33.11 -25.96
N PRO A 33 35.21 32.66 -24.70
CA PRO A 33 35.45 31.25 -24.34
C PRO A 33 34.47 30.25 -25.00
N TYR A 34 33.38 30.73 -25.60
CA TYR A 34 32.28 29.89 -26.12
C TYR A 34 32.14 29.95 -27.66
N VAL A 35 33.22 30.30 -28.38
CA VAL A 35 33.23 30.52 -29.85
C VAL A 35 33.20 29.23 -30.70
N LYS A 36 33.14 28.04 -30.10
CA LYS A 36 33.01 26.78 -30.85
C LYS A 36 31.59 26.65 -31.40
N ARG A 37 31.46 26.37 -32.69
CA ARG A 37 30.15 26.16 -33.31
C ARG A 37 29.57 24.82 -32.89
N VAL A 38 28.26 24.76 -32.72
CA VAL A 38 27.57 23.51 -32.33
C VAL A 38 27.77 22.41 -33.38
N GLU A 39 27.91 22.74 -34.67
CA GLU A 39 28.19 21.72 -35.70
C GLU A 39 29.55 21.03 -35.48
N ASP A 40 30.56 21.77 -35.02
CA ASP A 40 31.89 21.21 -34.73
C ASP A 40 31.83 20.20 -33.59
N TYR A 41 30.97 20.45 -32.59
CA TYR A 41 30.73 19.51 -31.48
C TYR A 41 30.17 18.16 -31.97
N PHE A 42 29.22 18.18 -32.91
CA PHE A 42 28.66 16.95 -33.48
C PHE A 42 29.60 16.28 -34.48
N ALA A 43 30.31 17.07 -35.30
CA ALA A 43 31.29 16.58 -36.27
C ALA A 43 32.47 15.86 -35.59
N ALA A 44 32.87 16.32 -34.40
CA ALA A 44 33.89 15.68 -33.59
C ALA A 44 33.47 14.29 -33.07
N MET A 45 32.18 13.90 -33.14
CA MET A 45 31.70 12.56 -32.78
C MET A 45 32.24 12.05 -31.43
N GLY A 46 32.27 12.94 -30.43
CA GLY A 46 32.76 12.66 -29.09
C GLY A 46 34.27 12.80 -28.87
N GLU A 47 35.04 13.24 -29.87
CA GLU A 47 36.45 13.59 -29.71
C GLU A 47 36.57 14.95 -29.00
N LEU A 48 37.19 14.96 -27.81
CA LEU A 48 37.55 16.17 -27.09
C LEU A 48 39.08 16.35 -27.18
N GLU A 49 39.54 17.43 -27.77
CA GLU A 49 40.89 17.94 -27.50
C GLU A 49 40.88 18.57 -26.11
N ILE A 50 41.56 17.91 -25.16
CA ILE A 50 41.94 18.49 -23.88
C ILE A 50 43.46 18.60 -23.94
N ASP A 51 43.98 19.81 -23.74
CA ASP A 51 45.38 20.28 -23.84
C ASP A 51 46.51 19.22 -23.93
N ASP A 52 47.45 19.53 -24.83
CA ASP A 52 48.67 18.88 -25.36
C ASP A 52 49.48 17.81 -24.58
N GLU A 53 49.01 17.20 -23.48
CA GLU A 53 49.82 16.18 -22.76
C GLU A 53 49.10 14.89 -22.33
N GLN A 54 47.85 14.62 -22.72
CA GLN A 54 47.28 13.26 -22.60
C GLN A 54 46.07 13.03 -23.52
N ILE A 55 46.32 12.46 -24.70
CA ILE A 55 45.26 12.04 -25.63
C ILE A 55 44.70 10.69 -25.14
N ASP A 56 43.58 10.72 -24.41
CA ASP A 56 42.68 9.55 -24.29
C ASP A 56 41.48 9.71 -25.24
N THR A 57 41.75 9.63 -26.56
CA THR A 57 40.69 9.66 -27.60
C THR A 57 39.99 8.31 -27.73
N THR A 58 38.88 8.14 -27.02
CA THR A 58 37.92 7.05 -27.29
C THR A 58 36.73 7.58 -28.09
N SER A 59 36.86 7.65 -29.42
CA SER A 59 35.73 7.98 -30.30
C SER A 59 34.63 6.90 -30.21
N PHE A 60 33.35 7.28 -30.42
CA PHE A 60 32.22 6.33 -30.36
C PHE A 60 32.45 5.09 -31.22
N LYS A 61 33.12 5.25 -32.38
CA LYS A 61 33.49 4.15 -33.29
C LYS A 61 34.42 3.13 -32.62
N LYS A 62 35.54 3.58 -32.03
CA LYS A 62 36.49 2.69 -31.34
C LYS A 62 35.83 1.96 -30.17
N ASN A 63 34.97 2.64 -29.42
CA ASN A 63 34.24 2.06 -28.30
C ASN A 63 33.29 0.94 -28.75
N ILE A 64 32.54 1.16 -29.82
CA ILE A 64 31.63 0.14 -30.37
C ILE A 64 32.42 -1.04 -30.95
N GLU A 65 33.50 -0.80 -31.69
CA GLU A 65 34.36 -1.85 -32.26
C GLU A 65 35.01 -2.71 -31.17
N GLY A 66 35.59 -2.08 -30.14
CA GLY A 66 36.17 -2.80 -29.00
C GLY A 66 35.13 -3.61 -28.22
N ALA A 67 33.95 -3.04 -28.00
CA ALA A 67 32.86 -3.74 -27.34
C ALA A 67 32.34 -4.92 -28.17
N TYR A 68 32.27 -4.78 -29.49
CA TYR A 68 31.84 -5.85 -30.40
C TYR A 68 32.83 -7.02 -30.40
N GLU A 69 34.13 -6.76 -30.52
CA GLU A 69 35.14 -7.83 -30.49
C GLU A 69 35.11 -8.59 -29.16
N SER A 70 34.81 -7.93 -28.04
CA SER A 70 34.72 -8.58 -26.72
C SER A 70 33.58 -9.61 -26.59
N VAL A 71 32.51 -9.47 -27.38
CA VAL A 71 31.30 -10.32 -27.34
C VAL A 71 31.12 -11.20 -28.58
N LYS A 72 31.94 -11.00 -29.62
CA LYS A 72 31.85 -11.67 -30.92
C LYS A 72 31.82 -13.20 -30.83
N GLU A 73 32.70 -13.79 -30.02
CA GLU A 73 32.72 -15.25 -29.81
C GLU A 73 31.42 -15.77 -29.20
N LEU A 74 30.81 -14.99 -28.29
CA LEU A 74 29.55 -15.35 -27.66
C LEU A 74 28.40 -15.31 -28.67
N LEU A 75 28.35 -14.26 -29.51
CA LEU A 75 27.34 -14.11 -30.55
C LEU A 75 27.44 -15.22 -31.61
N ASN A 76 28.67 -15.60 -31.98
CA ASN A 76 28.91 -16.67 -32.96
C ASN A 76 28.55 -18.07 -32.43
N ASN A 77 28.49 -18.26 -31.12
CA ASN A 77 28.19 -19.55 -30.48
C ASN A 77 26.82 -19.58 -29.78
N ALA A 78 25.93 -18.63 -30.12
CA ALA A 78 24.66 -18.44 -29.42
C ALA A 78 23.78 -19.70 -29.35
N ASP A 79 23.78 -20.53 -30.40
CA ASP A 79 22.96 -21.75 -30.49
C ASP A 79 23.34 -22.84 -29.45
N ASN A 80 24.55 -22.77 -28.88
CA ASN A 80 25.05 -23.72 -27.88
C ASN A 80 24.79 -23.26 -26.44
N ILE A 81 24.21 -22.08 -26.24
CA ILE A 81 23.98 -21.48 -24.93
C ILE A 81 22.55 -21.78 -24.49
N THR A 82 22.39 -22.52 -23.40
CA THR A 82 21.06 -22.70 -22.80
C THR A 82 20.62 -21.44 -22.05
N ASP A 83 19.34 -21.08 -22.18
CA ASP A 83 18.71 -19.89 -21.61
C ASP A 83 19.07 -19.62 -20.13
N ASN A 84 19.05 -20.67 -19.30
CA ASN A 84 19.32 -20.56 -17.87
C ASN A 84 20.81 -20.34 -17.53
N ASN A 85 21.72 -20.65 -18.47
CA ASN A 85 23.16 -20.52 -18.26
C ASN A 85 23.63 -19.06 -18.48
N LEU A 86 23.12 -18.39 -19.51
CA LEU A 86 23.50 -17.00 -19.83
C LEU A 86 23.08 -16.01 -18.73
N MET A 87 21.88 -16.17 -18.17
CA MET A 87 21.40 -15.29 -17.09
C MET A 87 22.22 -15.39 -15.79
N GLN A 88 22.96 -16.49 -15.60
CA GLN A 88 23.79 -16.74 -14.43
C GLN A 88 25.27 -16.36 -14.67
N ASP A 89 25.67 -16.16 -15.93
CA ASP A 89 27.01 -15.79 -16.34
C ASP A 89 27.18 -14.26 -16.37
N LYS A 90 27.65 -13.72 -15.24
CA LYS A 90 27.88 -12.27 -15.08
C LYS A 90 28.86 -11.70 -16.11
N GLY A 91 29.89 -12.45 -16.49
CA GLY A 91 30.93 -11.98 -17.41
C GLY A 91 30.38 -11.79 -18.82
N ASN A 92 29.59 -12.77 -19.30
CA ASN A 92 28.96 -12.67 -20.62
C ASN A 92 27.85 -11.62 -20.67
N VAL A 93 27.08 -11.45 -19.60
CA VAL A 93 26.08 -10.36 -19.49
C VAL A 93 26.73 -8.99 -19.59
N GLU A 94 27.87 -8.78 -18.93
CA GLU A 94 28.61 -7.52 -18.97
C GLU A 94 29.11 -7.20 -20.38
N LYS A 95 29.65 -8.18 -21.11
CA LYS A 95 30.08 -8.00 -22.50
C LYS A 95 28.94 -7.57 -23.43
N ILE A 96 27.78 -8.25 -23.36
CA ILE A 96 26.59 -7.90 -24.15
C ILE A 96 26.13 -6.47 -23.83
N LYS A 97 26.13 -6.13 -22.54
CA LYS A 97 25.75 -4.80 -22.07
C LYS A 97 26.66 -3.72 -22.62
N THR A 98 27.98 -3.89 -22.51
CA THR A 98 28.97 -2.91 -22.97
C THR A 98 28.78 -2.57 -24.45
N LEU A 99 28.51 -3.57 -25.30
CA LEU A 99 28.18 -3.32 -26.71
C LEU A 99 26.89 -2.50 -26.87
N LEU A 100 25.83 -2.90 -26.19
CA LEU A 100 24.53 -2.23 -26.31
C LEU A 100 24.54 -0.82 -25.71
N ASP A 101 25.31 -0.57 -24.66
CA ASP A 101 25.54 0.77 -24.09
C ASP A 101 26.35 1.65 -25.05
N ALA A 102 27.44 1.14 -25.65
CA ALA A 102 28.24 1.90 -26.61
C ALA A 102 27.40 2.38 -27.82
N ILE A 103 26.52 1.51 -28.35
CA ILE A 103 25.58 1.88 -29.43
C ILE A 103 24.54 2.89 -28.92
N LYS A 104 24.06 2.73 -27.68
CA LYS A 104 23.09 3.65 -27.06
C LYS A 104 23.66 5.03 -26.78
N ASP A 105 24.93 5.13 -26.45
CA ASP A 105 25.58 6.41 -26.18
C ASP A 105 25.75 7.20 -27.48
N LEU A 106 26.14 6.53 -28.58
CA LEU A 106 26.07 7.13 -29.92
C LEU A 106 24.65 7.62 -30.25
N GLN A 107 23.64 6.79 -29.99
CA GLN A 107 22.25 7.19 -30.21
C GLN A 107 21.87 8.43 -29.38
N ARG A 108 22.20 8.47 -28.09
CA ARG A 108 21.89 9.61 -27.21
C ARG A 108 22.61 10.87 -27.64
N PHE A 109 23.87 10.74 -28.07
CA PHE A 109 24.66 11.84 -28.59
C PHE A 109 23.97 12.45 -29.81
N ILE A 110 23.52 11.63 -30.76
CA ILE A 110 22.89 12.09 -32.01
C ILE A 110 21.45 12.59 -31.82
N LYS A 111 20.72 12.07 -30.83
CA LYS A 111 19.27 12.31 -30.63
C LYS A 111 18.83 13.78 -30.64
N PRO A 112 19.56 14.75 -30.05
CA PRO A 112 19.15 16.16 -30.04
C PRO A 112 18.96 16.76 -31.45
N LEU A 113 19.63 16.20 -32.47
CA LEU A 113 19.51 16.64 -33.87
C LEU A 113 18.17 16.29 -34.54
N LEU A 114 17.26 15.57 -33.87
CA LEU A 114 15.94 15.23 -34.43
C LEU A 114 14.94 16.38 -34.37
N GLY A 115 15.10 17.32 -33.42
CA GLY A 115 14.07 18.30 -33.11
C GLY A 115 12.73 17.64 -32.75
N LYS A 116 11.64 18.31 -33.12
CA LYS A 116 10.24 17.89 -33.01
C LYS A 116 9.77 17.14 -34.26
N GLY A 117 10.35 17.45 -35.42
CA GLY A 117 10.12 16.79 -36.71
C GLY A 117 9.13 17.52 -37.65
N ASP A 118 8.38 18.48 -37.13
CA ASP A 118 7.38 19.32 -37.82
C ASP A 118 7.78 20.81 -37.89
N GLU A 119 9.07 21.12 -37.70
CA GLU A 119 9.61 22.46 -37.91
C GLU A 119 9.40 22.93 -39.36
N ALA A 120 8.93 24.17 -39.53
CA ALA A 120 8.63 24.76 -40.83
C ALA A 120 9.88 24.94 -41.71
N ASP A 121 11.01 25.30 -41.10
CA ASP A 121 12.26 25.67 -41.78
C ASP A 121 13.35 24.60 -41.70
N LYS A 122 12.98 23.31 -41.55
CA LYS A 122 13.95 22.22 -41.48
C LYS A 122 14.67 21.97 -42.81
N ASP A 123 15.96 21.64 -42.74
CA ASP A 123 16.76 21.29 -43.91
C ASP A 123 16.34 19.91 -44.48
N GLY A 124 15.65 19.92 -45.61
CA GLY A 124 15.15 18.70 -46.26
C GLY A 124 16.24 17.76 -46.77
N VAL A 125 17.45 18.25 -47.08
CA VAL A 125 18.58 17.43 -47.54
C VAL A 125 19.18 16.68 -46.36
N PHE A 126 19.50 17.40 -45.27
CA PHE A 126 20.02 16.78 -44.05
C PHE A 126 19.06 15.76 -43.46
N TYR A 127 17.80 16.16 -43.22
CA TYR A 127 16.82 15.29 -42.56
C TYR A 127 16.39 14.09 -43.43
N GLY A 128 16.52 14.16 -44.76
CA GLY A 128 16.26 13.05 -45.66
C GLY A 128 17.19 11.85 -45.41
N GLU A 129 18.49 12.10 -45.30
CA GLU A 129 19.48 11.07 -45.01
C GLU A 129 19.50 10.71 -43.51
N PHE A 130 19.50 11.74 -42.65
CA PHE A 130 19.57 11.58 -41.20
C PHE A 130 18.45 10.71 -40.64
N THR A 131 17.19 10.94 -41.07
CA THR A 131 16.04 10.16 -40.56
C THR A 131 16.14 8.68 -40.92
N SER A 132 16.68 8.36 -42.11
CA SER A 132 16.91 6.98 -42.55
C SER A 132 17.95 6.27 -41.69
N LEU A 133 19.07 6.95 -41.40
CA LEU A 133 20.13 6.45 -40.52
C LEU A 133 19.65 6.33 -39.06
N TRP A 134 18.91 7.34 -38.57
CA TRP A 134 18.32 7.33 -37.24
C TRP A 134 17.36 6.15 -37.07
N THR A 135 16.52 5.86 -38.06
CA THR A 135 15.57 4.73 -37.98
C THR A 135 16.30 3.38 -37.80
N LYS A 136 17.43 3.19 -38.48
CA LYS A 136 18.28 1.99 -38.30
C LYS A 136 18.92 1.96 -36.91
N LEU A 137 19.42 3.09 -36.44
CA LEU A 137 20.04 3.21 -35.11
C LEU A 137 19.01 3.01 -33.99
N ASP A 138 17.80 3.56 -34.11
CA ASP A 138 16.75 3.49 -33.08
C ASP A 138 16.16 2.09 -32.89
N ALA A 139 16.38 1.16 -33.84
CA ALA A 139 16.11 -0.26 -33.64
C ALA A 139 16.86 -0.85 -32.42
N VAL A 140 17.94 -0.21 -31.97
CA VAL A 140 18.63 -0.57 -30.72
C VAL A 140 17.75 -0.34 -29.48
N THR A 141 16.77 0.57 -29.50
CA THR A 141 15.87 0.83 -28.36
C THR A 141 15.03 -0.39 -27.97
N PRO A 142 14.22 -0.97 -28.87
CA PRO A 142 13.47 -2.18 -28.55
C PRO A 142 14.42 -3.35 -28.22
N LEU A 143 15.51 -3.54 -28.96
CA LEU A 143 16.49 -4.60 -28.71
C LEU A 143 17.10 -4.51 -27.30
N TYR A 144 17.63 -3.34 -26.93
CA TYR A 144 18.20 -3.08 -25.61
C TYR A 144 17.19 -3.40 -24.50
N ASN A 145 15.94 -2.99 -24.67
CA ASN A 145 14.89 -3.27 -23.69
C ASN A 145 14.57 -4.76 -23.60
N MET A 146 14.48 -5.48 -24.72
CA MET A 146 14.22 -6.92 -24.74
C MET A 146 15.33 -7.69 -24.04
N VAL A 147 16.59 -7.44 -24.42
CA VAL A 147 17.78 -8.09 -23.85
C VAL A 147 17.90 -7.79 -22.36
N ARG A 148 17.82 -6.51 -21.97
CA ARG A 148 17.85 -6.13 -20.54
C ARG A 148 16.75 -6.81 -19.75
N ASN A 149 15.51 -6.81 -20.24
CA ASN A 149 14.37 -7.38 -19.51
C ASN A 149 14.53 -8.90 -19.32
N TYR A 150 15.10 -9.59 -20.31
CA TYR A 150 15.40 -11.02 -20.22
C TYR A 150 16.51 -11.32 -19.22
N LEU A 151 17.69 -10.70 -19.40
CA LEU A 151 18.89 -10.97 -18.58
C LEU A 151 18.72 -10.55 -17.11
N THR A 152 17.91 -9.52 -16.84
CA THR A 152 17.68 -9.04 -15.46
C THR A 152 16.57 -9.79 -14.71
N SER A 153 15.92 -10.78 -15.34
CA SER A 153 14.82 -11.53 -14.74
C SER A 153 15.27 -12.51 -13.65
N LYS A 154 14.35 -13.00 -12.82
CA LYS A 154 14.68 -13.91 -11.71
C LYS A 154 15.14 -15.27 -12.28
N PRO A 155 16.13 -15.94 -11.66
CA PRO A 155 16.64 -17.24 -12.13
C PRO A 155 15.66 -18.40 -11.89
N TYR A 156 14.49 -18.15 -11.28
CA TYR A 156 13.46 -19.16 -11.05
C TYR A 156 12.14 -18.78 -11.72
N SER A 157 11.38 -19.80 -12.09
CA SER A 157 10.08 -19.66 -12.73
C SER A 157 8.94 -20.00 -11.76
N THR A 158 7.91 -19.17 -11.78
CA THR A 158 6.62 -19.44 -11.11
C THR A 158 5.55 -19.93 -12.09
N LYS A 159 5.88 -20.07 -13.39
CA LYS A 159 4.94 -20.57 -14.41
C LYS A 159 4.54 -22.00 -14.06
N LYS A 160 3.26 -22.29 -14.15
CA LYS A 160 2.64 -23.57 -13.81
C LYS A 160 1.54 -23.89 -14.80
N ILE A 161 1.25 -25.17 -14.99
CA ILE A 161 0.17 -25.66 -15.85
C ILE A 161 -0.95 -26.23 -14.99
N LYS A 162 -2.21 -26.01 -15.37
CA LYS A 162 -3.37 -26.65 -14.71
C LYS A 162 -3.39 -28.13 -15.09
N LEU A 163 -3.63 -29.00 -14.12
CA LEU A 163 -3.78 -30.43 -14.33
C LEU A 163 -5.27 -30.80 -14.28
N ASN A 164 -5.73 -31.51 -15.31
CA ASN A 164 -7.13 -31.93 -15.42
C ASN A 164 -7.32 -33.45 -15.26
N PHE A 165 -6.24 -34.26 -15.23
CA PHE A 165 -6.32 -35.72 -15.09
C PHE A 165 -7.35 -36.38 -16.06
N GLU A 166 -7.36 -35.91 -17.31
CA GLU A 166 -8.31 -36.32 -18.37
C GLU A 166 -9.81 -36.06 -18.06
N ASN A 167 -10.10 -35.23 -17.05
CA ASN A 167 -11.44 -34.86 -16.62
C ASN A 167 -11.67 -33.34 -16.74
N SER A 168 -12.66 -32.94 -17.53
CA SER A 168 -13.01 -31.52 -17.73
C SER A 168 -13.66 -30.87 -16.52
N THR A 169 -14.30 -31.65 -15.65
CA THR A 169 -15.01 -31.18 -14.44
C THR A 169 -14.26 -31.55 -13.15
N LEU A 170 -12.95 -31.76 -13.26
CA LEU A 170 -12.10 -32.13 -12.12
C LEU A 170 -12.24 -31.10 -11.00
N MET A 171 -12.69 -31.54 -9.81
CA MET A 171 -12.88 -30.69 -8.63
C MET A 171 -13.86 -29.52 -8.79
N ASP A 172 -14.79 -29.57 -9.75
CA ASP A 172 -15.85 -28.56 -9.90
C ASP A 172 -16.73 -28.45 -8.65
N GLY A 173 -16.82 -29.53 -7.87
CA GLY A 173 -17.52 -29.56 -6.59
C GLY A 173 -17.20 -30.81 -5.78
N TRP A 174 -17.58 -30.78 -4.51
CA TRP A 174 -17.30 -31.84 -3.54
C TRP A 174 -18.51 -32.71 -3.20
N ASP A 175 -19.69 -32.48 -3.81
CA ASP A 175 -20.89 -33.24 -3.47
C ASP A 175 -20.68 -34.74 -3.67
N LEU A 176 -21.10 -35.53 -2.68
CA LEU A 176 -20.99 -36.99 -2.68
C LEU A 176 -21.62 -37.63 -3.94
N ASN A 177 -22.73 -37.08 -4.46
CA ASN A 177 -23.35 -37.58 -5.69
C ASN A 177 -22.51 -37.28 -6.94
N LYS A 178 -21.58 -36.32 -6.84
CA LYS A 178 -20.71 -35.84 -7.92
C LYS A 178 -19.28 -36.34 -7.81
N GLU A 179 -18.93 -37.15 -6.82
CA GLU A 179 -17.59 -37.78 -6.74
C GLU A 179 -17.22 -38.52 -8.03
N PRO A 180 -18.10 -39.30 -8.70
CA PRO A 180 -17.75 -39.95 -9.97
C PRO A 180 -17.56 -38.98 -11.14
N ASP A 181 -18.28 -37.85 -11.13
CA ASP A 181 -18.19 -36.83 -12.17
C ASP A 181 -16.91 -35.99 -11.99
N ASN A 182 -16.62 -35.57 -10.76
CA ASN A 182 -15.53 -34.65 -10.42
C ASN A 182 -14.23 -35.36 -10.01
N THR A 183 -14.29 -36.69 -9.92
CA THR A 183 -13.20 -37.65 -9.68
C THR A 183 -12.29 -37.33 -8.49
N THR A 184 -12.80 -36.65 -7.46
CA THR A 184 -11.98 -36.18 -6.33
C THR A 184 -12.64 -36.37 -4.99
N VAL A 185 -11.80 -36.65 -4.00
CA VAL A 185 -12.17 -36.90 -2.60
C VAL A 185 -11.11 -36.31 -1.66
N ILE A 186 -11.52 -35.92 -0.45
CA ILE A 186 -10.60 -35.46 0.59
C ILE A 186 -10.61 -36.47 1.73
N PHE A 187 -9.42 -36.79 2.25
CA PHE A 187 -9.24 -37.62 3.43
C PHE A 187 -8.57 -36.84 4.55
N ARG A 188 -8.85 -37.24 5.79
CA ARG A 188 -8.16 -36.80 7.00
C ARG A 188 -7.68 -38.01 7.79
N LYS A 189 -6.46 -37.92 8.37
CA LYS A 189 -5.91 -38.92 9.30
C LYS A 189 -4.87 -38.25 10.18
N ASP A 190 -4.92 -38.47 11.49
CA ASP A 190 -3.91 -38.01 12.46
C ASP A 190 -3.56 -36.50 12.35
N GLY A 191 -4.56 -35.66 12.09
CA GLY A 191 -4.39 -34.20 11.91
C GLY A 191 -3.78 -33.78 10.56
N LEU A 192 -3.54 -34.73 9.66
CA LEU A 192 -3.09 -34.53 8.27
C LEU A 192 -4.26 -34.68 7.29
N TYR A 193 -4.07 -34.13 6.10
CA TYR A 193 -5.09 -34.05 5.06
C TYR A 193 -4.52 -34.54 3.73
N TYR A 194 -5.37 -35.18 2.93
CA TYR A 194 -4.98 -35.79 1.67
C TYR A 194 -6.04 -35.52 0.60
N LEU A 195 -5.59 -35.30 -0.63
CA LEU A 195 -6.40 -35.19 -1.83
C LEU A 195 -6.27 -36.51 -2.61
N GLY A 196 -7.38 -37.21 -2.78
CA GLY A 196 -7.48 -38.35 -3.68
C GLY A 196 -8.06 -37.93 -5.02
N ILE A 197 -7.41 -38.32 -6.11
CA ILE A 197 -7.90 -38.12 -7.49
C ILE A 197 -8.07 -39.50 -8.11
N MET A 198 -9.30 -39.88 -8.41
CA MET A 198 -9.61 -41.17 -9.04
C MET A 198 -9.19 -41.16 -10.51
N GLY A 199 -8.64 -42.28 -10.98
CA GLY A 199 -8.45 -42.48 -12.42
C GLY A 199 -9.80 -42.45 -13.14
N LYS A 200 -9.86 -41.86 -14.35
CA LYS A 200 -11.11 -41.68 -15.10
C LYS A 200 -11.93 -42.96 -15.29
N LYS A 201 -11.24 -44.09 -15.51
CA LYS A 201 -11.87 -45.43 -15.67
C LYS A 201 -12.35 -46.04 -14.35
N TYR A 202 -11.92 -45.49 -13.22
CA TYR A 202 -12.14 -45.99 -11.86
C TYR A 202 -12.84 -44.94 -11.00
N ASN A 203 -13.62 -44.04 -11.61
CA ASN A 203 -14.29 -42.93 -10.93
C ASN A 203 -15.39 -43.37 -9.94
N ARG A 204 -15.71 -44.65 -9.87
CA ARG A 204 -16.77 -45.20 -9.01
C ARG A 204 -16.25 -46.06 -7.86
N VAL A 205 -14.93 -46.11 -7.63
CA VAL A 205 -14.32 -46.97 -6.58
C VAL A 205 -14.88 -46.73 -5.17
N PHE A 206 -15.36 -45.52 -4.87
CA PHE A 206 -15.97 -45.19 -3.56
C PHE A 206 -17.50 -45.32 -3.51
N VAL A 207 -18.15 -45.59 -4.65
CA VAL A 207 -19.63 -45.61 -4.77
C VAL A 207 -20.14 -47.02 -5.13
N ASP A 208 -19.35 -47.83 -5.83
CA ASP A 208 -19.75 -49.18 -6.24
C ASP A 208 -19.81 -50.18 -5.08
N ARG A 209 -19.32 -49.80 -3.89
CA ARG A 209 -19.41 -50.60 -2.68
C ARG A 209 -20.29 -49.87 -1.67
N GLU A 210 -21.41 -50.49 -1.30
CA GLU A 210 -22.25 -49.96 -0.22
C GLU A 210 -21.48 -49.91 1.10
N ASP A 211 -20.66 -50.93 1.39
CA ASP A 211 -19.75 -50.94 2.53
C ASP A 211 -18.27 -50.87 2.09
N LEU A 212 -17.61 -49.76 2.41
CA LEU A 212 -16.18 -49.59 2.17
C LEU A 212 -15.41 -50.31 3.30
N PRO A 213 -14.27 -50.97 2.99
CA PRO A 213 -13.43 -51.56 4.01
C PRO A 213 -13.08 -50.52 5.07
N HIS A 214 -13.27 -50.86 6.34
CA HIS A 214 -13.09 -49.96 7.48
C HIS A 214 -12.44 -50.68 8.67
N ASP A 215 -11.78 -51.79 8.39
CA ASP A 215 -10.96 -52.58 9.28
C ASP A 215 -9.57 -51.95 9.48
N GLY A 216 -8.98 -52.18 10.66
CA GLY A 216 -7.64 -51.69 10.99
C GLY A 216 -7.53 -50.16 11.08
N GLU A 217 -6.39 -49.62 10.65
CA GLU A 217 -6.19 -48.17 10.55
C GLU A 217 -7.05 -47.58 9.43
N CYS A 218 -7.72 -46.47 9.69
CA CYS A 218 -8.62 -45.83 8.74
C CYS A 218 -8.25 -44.36 8.47
N TYR A 219 -8.58 -43.92 7.26
CA TYR A 219 -8.80 -42.52 6.92
C TYR A 219 -10.25 -42.13 7.22
N ASP A 220 -10.46 -40.88 7.60
CA ASP A 220 -11.76 -40.21 7.53
C ASP A 220 -11.95 -39.66 6.11
N LYS A 221 -12.76 -40.32 5.28
CA LYS A 221 -13.19 -39.80 3.98
C LYS A 221 -14.27 -38.75 4.18
N MET A 222 -14.07 -37.56 3.63
CA MET A 222 -15.08 -36.51 3.64
C MET A 222 -16.30 -36.92 2.82
N GLU A 223 -17.48 -36.77 3.41
CA GLU A 223 -18.77 -36.82 2.72
C GLU A 223 -19.39 -35.43 2.78
N TYR A 224 -19.51 -34.81 1.61
CA TYR A 224 -19.93 -33.42 1.49
C TYR A 224 -21.27 -33.36 0.74
N LYS A 225 -22.18 -32.53 1.23
CA LYS A 225 -23.48 -32.27 0.61
C LYS A 225 -23.71 -30.77 0.50
N LEU A 226 -24.14 -30.34 -0.68
CA LEU A 226 -24.49 -28.94 -0.92
C LEU A 226 -25.76 -28.84 -1.77
N LEU A 227 -26.69 -28.00 -1.32
CA LEU A 227 -27.79 -27.47 -2.10
C LEU A 227 -27.48 -26.00 -2.42
N PRO A 228 -26.83 -25.72 -3.57
CA PRO A 228 -26.51 -24.35 -3.96
C PRO A 228 -27.73 -23.67 -4.59
N ASP A 229 -27.70 -22.33 -4.70
CA ASP A 229 -28.65 -21.51 -5.46
C ASP A 229 -30.11 -21.97 -5.31
N ALA A 230 -30.65 -21.93 -4.08
CA ALA A 230 -31.97 -22.50 -3.79
C ALA A 230 -33.07 -21.88 -4.67
N ASN A 231 -32.94 -20.59 -4.99
CA ASN A 231 -33.85 -19.87 -5.88
C ASN A 231 -33.94 -20.46 -7.31
N LYS A 232 -32.89 -21.13 -7.79
CA LYS A 232 -32.87 -21.82 -9.10
C LYS A 232 -33.11 -23.31 -8.93
N MET A 233 -32.47 -23.93 -7.95
CA MET A 233 -32.47 -25.39 -7.78
C MET A 233 -33.82 -25.93 -7.32
N LEU A 234 -34.52 -25.25 -6.41
CA LEU A 234 -35.82 -25.72 -5.95
C LEU A 234 -36.86 -25.72 -7.09
N PRO A 235 -37.04 -24.64 -7.87
CA PRO A 235 -37.90 -24.70 -9.04
C PRO A 235 -37.42 -25.70 -10.09
N HIS A 236 -36.11 -25.74 -10.38
CA HIS A 236 -35.57 -26.64 -11.40
C HIS A 236 -35.83 -28.12 -11.08
N VAL A 237 -35.78 -28.51 -9.80
CA VAL A 237 -36.04 -29.89 -9.39
C VAL A 237 -37.53 -30.15 -9.25
N PHE A 238 -38.25 -29.34 -8.47
CA PHE A 238 -39.63 -29.63 -8.09
C PHE A 238 -40.68 -29.25 -9.14
N LEU A 239 -40.40 -28.23 -9.95
CA LEU A 239 -41.30 -27.73 -10.99
C LEU A 239 -40.87 -28.18 -12.40
N SER A 240 -39.86 -29.03 -12.53
CA SER A 240 -39.57 -29.71 -13.80
C SER A 240 -40.69 -30.67 -14.20
N LYS A 241 -40.71 -31.11 -15.46
CA LYS A 241 -41.66 -32.14 -15.93
C LYS A 241 -41.66 -33.39 -15.04
N LYS A 242 -40.48 -33.87 -14.61
CA LYS A 242 -40.34 -35.02 -13.69
C LYS A 242 -40.74 -34.65 -12.25
N GLY A 243 -40.36 -33.45 -11.80
CA GLY A 243 -40.71 -32.92 -10.49
C GLY A 243 -42.22 -32.82 -10.29
N ILE A 244 -42.94 -32.21 -11.24
CA ILE A 244 -44.40 -32.06 -11.21
C ILE A 244 -45.09 -33.42 -11.09
N GLN A 245 -44.63 -34.42 -11.85
CA GLN A 245 -45.18 -35.78 -11.77
C GLN A 245 -44.98 -36.43 -10.38
N ARG A 246 -43.81 -36.21 -9.76
CA ARG A 246 -43.44 -36.81 -8.45
C ARG A 246 -44.06 -36.08 -7.25
N PHE A 247 -43.95 -34.75 -7.23
CA PHE A 247 -44.30 -33.91 -6.09
C PHE A 247 -45.73 -33.37 -6.15
N ARG A 248 -46.37 -33.42 -7.33
CA ARG A 248 -47.80 -33.09 -7.57
C ARG A 248 -48.22 -31.71 -7.03
N PRO A 249 -47.61 -30.60 -7.52
CA PRO A 249 -48.12 -29.25 -7.24
C PRO A 249 -49.54 -29.08 -7.79
N SER A 250 -50.33 -28.18 -7.19
CA SER A 250 -51.67 -27.85 -7.70
C SER A 250 -51.58 -27.03 -9.00
N GLY A 251 -52.56 -27.18 -9.89
CA GLY A 251 -52.62 -26.40 -11.13
C GLY A 251 -52.70 -24.88 -10.87
N GLU A 252 -53.36 -24.50 -9.78
CA GLU A 252 -53.42 -23.11 -9.31
C GLU A 252 -52.03 -22.58 -8.93
N LEU A 253 -51.24 -23.35 -8.17
CA LEU A 253 -49.88 -22.97 -7.77
C LEU A 253 -48.96 -22.81 -8.99
N LEU A 254 -49.05 -23.71 -9.96
CA LEU A 254 -48.27 -23.62 -11.20
C LEU A 254 -48.61 -22.35 -11.99
N GLY A 255 -49.91 -22.06 -12.17
CA GLY A 255 -50.34 -20.84 -12.85
C GLY A 255 -49.90 -19.56 -12.13
N LYS A 256 -49.86 -19.56 -10.79
CA LYS A 256 -49.34 -18.45 -9.97
C LYS A 256 -47.82 -18.30 -10.09
N TYR A 257 -47.08 -19.40 -10.09
CA TYR A 257 -45.64 -19.41 -10.30
C TYR A 257 -45.26 -18.85 -11.68
N GLU A 258 -45.94 -19.28 -12.74
CA GLU A 258 -45.71 -18.80 -14.13
C GLU A 258 -45.98 -17.30 -14.30
N ARG A 259 -46.97 -16.76 -13.58
CA ARG A 259 -47.25 -15.32 -13.54
C ARG A 259 -46.26 -14.52 -12.69
N GLY A 260 -45.40 -15.18 -11.91
CA GLY A 260 -44.39 -14.51 -11.09
C GLY A 260 -44.93 -13.81 -9.84
N THR A 261 -46.16 -14.09 -9.41
CA THR A 261 -46.81 -13.39 -8.26
C THR A 261 -46.10 -13.61 -6.92
N HIS A 262 -45.28 -14.66 -6.82
CA HIS A 262 -44.46 -14.98 -5.65
C HIS A 262 -43.16 -14.14 -5.54
N THR A 263 -42.80 -13.38 -6.59
CA THR A 263 -41.59 -12.55 -6.62
C THR A 263 -41.91 -11.08 -6.38
N LYS A 264 -40.97 -10.33 -5.78
CA LYS A 264 -41.15 -8.88 -5.57
C LYS A 264 -41.33 -8.17 -6.91
N GLY A 265 -42.46 -7.47 -7.06
CA GLY A 265 -42.85 -6.77 -8.28
C GLY A 265 -44.22 -6.12 -8.11
N ALA A 266 -44.76 -5.56 -9.20
CA ALA A 266 -46.08 -4.90 -9.19
C ALA A 266 -47.23 -5.86 -8.83
N ASP A 267 -47.10 -7.12 -9.24
CA ASP A 267 -48.11 -8.17 -9.02
C ASP A 267 -47.75 -9.10 -7.84
N PHE A 268 -46.93 -8.63 -6.90
CA PHE A 268 -46.51 -9.44 -5.76
C PHE A 268 -47.69 -9.75 -4.84
N ASP A 269 -47.94 -11.04 -4.61
CA ASP A 269 -48.92 -11.54 -3.66
C ASP A 269 -48.24 -12.40 -2.57
N LEU A 270 -48.40 -11.97 -1.33
CA LEU A 270 -47.78 -12.60 -0.17
C LEU A 270 -48.39 -13.98 0.13
N GLY A 271 -49.67 -14.19 -0.17
CA GLY A 271 -50.35 -15.48 -0.01
C GLY A 271 -49.80 -16.51 -1.00
N ASP A 272 -49.63 -16.13 -2.26
CA ASP A 272 -49.04 -16.95 -3.32
C ASP A 272 -47.58 -17.31 -3.02
N CYS A 273 -46.81 -16.33 -2.52
CA CYS A 273 -45.44 -16.54 -2.03
C CYS A 273 -45.40 -17.62 -0.94
N ARG A 274 -46.22 -17.48 0.10
CA ARG A 274 -46.27 -18.43 1.22
C ARG A 274 -46.76 -19.82 0.80
N ALA A 275 -47.74 -19.89 -0.10
CA ALA A 275 -48.20 -21.16 -0.66
C ALA A 275 -47.09 -21.90 -1.43
N LEU A 276 -46.24 -21.17 -2.16
CA LEU A 276 -45.07 -21.73 -2.84
C LEU A 276 -44.01 -22.22 -1.84
N ILE A 277 -43.76 -21.47 -0.76
CA ILE A 277 -42.85 -21.88 0.32
C ILE A 277 -43.33 -23.19 0.95
N ASP A 278 -44.60 -23.32 1.29
CA ASP A 278 -45.15 -24.55 1.88
C ASP A 278 -45.04 -25.75 0.94
N PHE A 279 -45.24 -25.54 -0.36
CA PHE A 279 -45.00 -26.56 -1.36
C PHE A 279 -43.53 -26.99 -1.39
N PHE A 280 -42.59 -26.05 -1.37
CA PHE A 280 -41.16 -26.37 -1.34
C PHE A 280 -40.75 -27.10 -0.06
N LYS A 281 -41.20 -26.67 1.13
CA LYS A 281 -40.93 -27.36 2.40
C LYS A 281 -41.38 -28.83 2.35
N LYS A 282 -42.62 -29.08 1.93
CA LYS A 282 -43.17 -30.44 1.76
C LYS A 282 -42.40 -31.26 0.74
N SER A 283 -41.93 -30.61 -0.34
CA SER A 283 -41.17 -31.29 -1.39
C SER A 283 -39.76 -31.65 -0.94
N ILE A 284 -39.11 -30.80 -0.14
CA ILE A 284 -37.78 -31.04 0.45
C ILE A 284 -37.84 -32.26 1.39
N GLU A 285 -38.84 -32.35 2.26
CA GLU A 285 -39.01 -33.48 3.18
C GLU A 285 -39.21 -34.83 2.44
N ARG A 286 -39.86 -34.78 1.26
CA ARG A 286 -40.08 -35.94 0.38
C ARG A 286 -38.90 -36.25 -0.56
N HIS A 287 -37.89 -35.38 -0.65
CA HIS A 287 -36.75 -35.56 -1.54
C HIS A 287 -35.68 -36.43 -0.87
N ASP A 288 -35.23 -37.49 -1.55
CA ASP A 288 -34.40 -38.52 -0.92
C ASP A 288 -33.04 -38.02 -0.42
N ASP A 289 -32.41 -37.10 -1.15
CA ASP A 289 -31.14 -36.50 -0.71
C ASP A 289 -31.31 -35.27 0.18
N TRP A 290 -32.24 -34.36 -0.14
CA TRP A 290 -32.37 -33.09 0.60
C TRP A 290 -33.00 -33.26 1.99
N LYS A 291 -33.80 -34.30 2.24
CA LYS A 291 -34.28 -34.62 3.60
C LYS A 291 -33.13 -34.90 4.58
N LYS A 292 -31.95 -35.32 4.09
CA LYS A 292 -30.77 -35.66 4.91
C LYS A 292 -30.07 -34.43 5.52
N PHE A 293 -30.38 -33.22 5.04
CA PHE A 293 -29.91 -31.97 5.64
C PHE A 293 -30.58 -31.67 6.99
N ASP A 294 -31.73 -32.28 7.28
CA ASP A 294 -32.53 -32.04 8.49
C ASP A 294 -32.88 -30.54 8.70
N PHE A 295 -33.45 -29.93 7.66
CA PHE A 295 -33.83 -28.51 7.67
C PHE A 295 -34.78 -28.16 8.82
N LYS A 296 -34.47 -27.06 9.51
CA LYS A 296 -35.31 -26.40 10.52
C LYS A 296 -35.73 -25.03 9.97
N PHE A 297 -36.86 -25.01 9.26
CA PHE A 297 -37.39 -23.77 8.68
C PHE A 297 -38.19 -22.96 9.69
N SER A 298 -38.14 -21.63 9.58
CA SER A 298 -39.05 -20.72 10.29
C SER A 298 -40.52 -20.98 9.90
N ASP A 299 -41.45 -20.51 10.71
CA ASP A 299 -42.88 -20.60 10.37
C ASP A 299 -43.17 -19.86 9.05
N THR A 300 -43.96 -20.45 8.15
CA THR A 300 -44.19 -19.85 6.82
C THR A 300 -44.82 -18.46 6.90
N SER A 301 -45.58 -18.17 7.96
CA SER A 301 -46.20 -16.86 8.19
C SER A 301 -45.19 -15.74 8.50
N THR A 302 -43.96 -16.05 8.91
CA THR A 302 -42.96 -15.02 9.23
C THR A 302 -42.29 -14.46 7.99
N TYR A 303 -42.24 -15.22 6.89
CA TYR A 303 -41.61 -14.76 5.66
C TYR A 303 -42.38 -13.60 5.03
N GLN A 304 -41.64 -12.55 4.68
CA GLN A 304 -42.14 -11.37 3.98
C GLN A 304 -41.95 -11.48 2.47
N ASP A 305 -41.03 -12.33 2.03
CA ASP A 305 -40.79 -12.63 0.63
C ASP A 305 -40.08 -13.99 0.47
N ILE A 306 -40.00 -14.47 -0.77
CA ILE A 306 -39.43 -15.77 -1.10
C ILE A 306 -37.90 -15.84 -0.85
N SER A 307 -37.20 -14.71 -0.86
CA SER A 307 -35.74 -14.68 -0.68
C SER A 307 -35.31 -15.02 0.74
N GLU A 308 -36.15 -14.71 1.73
CA GLU A 308 -35.90 -15.10 3.13
C GLU A 308 -35.91 -16.62 3.30
N PHE A 309 -36.87 -17.30 2.66
CA PHE A 309 -36.92 -18.77 2.64
C PHE A 309 -35.73 -19.37 1.88
N TYR A 310 -35.42 -18.87 0.68
CA TYR A 310 -34.27 -19.38 -0.08
C TYR A 310 -32.95 -19.22 0.69
N ARG A 311 -32.79 -18.13 1.44
CA ARG A 311 -31.63 -17.92 2.30
C ARG A 311 -31.54 -18.95 3.43
N GLU A 312 -32.65 -19.26 4.10
CA GLU A 312 -32.66 -20.34 5.12
C GLU A 312 -32.28 -21.69 4.50
N VAL A 313 -32.78 -22.00 3.30
CA VAL A 313 -32.42 -23.21 2.56
C VAL A 313 -30.93 -23.22 2.25
N GLU A 314 -30.33 -22.12 1.79
CA GLU A 314 -28.91 -22.06 1.46
C GLU A 314 -28.03 -22.15 2.72
N GLN A 315 -28.40 -21.49 3.82
CA GLN A 315 -27.66 -21.52 5.09
C GLN A 315 -27.62 -22.91 5.73
N GLN A 316 -28.66 -23.72 5.52
CA GLN A 316 -28.79 -25.08 6.06
C GLN A 316 -28.46 -26.17 5.04
N GLY A 317 -28.46 -25.83 3.75
CA GLY A 317 -28.20 -26.71 2.61
C GLY A 317 -26.72 -27.06 2.44
N TYR A 318 -25.96 -27.10 3.53
CA TYR A 318 -24.56 -27.47 3.56
C TYR A 318 -24.32 -28.43 4.72
N LYS A 319 -23.77 -29.60 4.43
CA LYS A 319 -23.46 -30.61 5.45
C LYS A 319 -22.15 -31.32 5.10
N MET A 320 -21.33 -31.53 6.11
CA MET A 320 -20.11 -32.33 6.01
C MET A 320 -20.11 -33.39 7.10
N SER A 321 -19.84 -34.62 6.70
CA SER A 321 -19.64 -35.77 7.58
C SER A 321 -18.39 -36.53 7.15
N PHE A 322 -18.00 -37.53 7.94
CA PHE A 322 -16.86 -38.37 7.65
C PHE A 322 -17.25 -39.84 7.68
N ARG A 323 -16.75 -40.59 6.71
CA ARG A 323 -16.88 -42.05 6.63
C ARG A 323 -15.51 -42.68 6.76
N LYS A 324 -15.37 -43.68 7.63
CA LYS A 324 -14.11 -44.41 7.78
C LYS A 324 -13.82 -45.28 6.56
N VAL A 325 -12.56 -45.29 6.11
CA VAL A 325 -12.06 -46.13 5.02
C VAL A 325 -10.67 -46.65 5.39
N SER A 326 -10.47 -47.97 5.29
CA SER A 326 -9.22 -48.65 5.62
C SER A 326 -8.04 -48.10 4.82
N VAL A 327 -6.92 -47.89 5.50
CA VAL A 327 -5.65 -47.46 4.90
C VAL A 327 -5.17 -48.47 3.87
N ASP A 328 -5.33 -49.77 4.13
CA ASP A 328 -4.86 -50.83 3.24
C ASP A 328 -5.65 -50.84 1.93
N TYR A 329 -6.95 -50.56 2.00
CA TYR A 329 -7.77 -50.37 0.81
C TYR A 329 -7.31 -49.15 -0.01
N ILE A 330 -7.06 -48.01 0.63
CA ILE A 330 -6.55 -46.82 -0.07
C ILE A 330 -5.18 -47.08 -0.71
N LYS A 331 -4.28 -47.76 0.00
CA LYS A 331 -2.96 -48.15 -0.53
C LYS A 331 -3.10 -49.04 -1.76
N SER A 332 -3.98 -50.05 -1.72
CA SER A 332 -4.19 -50.95 -2.86
C SER A 332 -4.67 -50.17 -4.09
N LEU A 333 -5.58 -49.21 -3.92
CA LEU A 333 -6.03 -48.35 -5.03
C LEU A 333 -4.89 -47.50 -5.61
N VAL A 334 -3.95 -47.04 -4.79
CA VAL A 334 -2.78 -46.27 -5.25
C VAL A 334 -1.79 -47.14 -5.99
N GLU A 335 -1.45 -48.31 -5.43
CA GLU A 335 -0.53 -49.28 -6.03
C GLU A 335 -1.06 -49.82 -7.37
N GLU A 336 -2.37 -50.03 -7.48
CA GLU A 336 -3.05 -50.44 -8.72
C GLU A 336 -3.23 -49.29 -9.73
N GLY A 337 -2.81 -48.06 -9.40
CA GLY A 337 -2.96 -46.88 -10.27
C GLY A 337 -4.41 -46.42 -10.45
N LYS A 338 -5.32 -46.85 -9.58
CA LYS A 338 -6.75 -46.48 -9.58
C LYS A 338 -7.00 -45.14 -8.89
N LEU A 339 -6.13 -44.76 -7.95
CA LEU A 339 -6.21 -43.53 -7.17
C LEU A 339 -4.84 -42.85 -7.13
N TYR A 340 -4.78 -41.55 -7.39
CA TYR A 340 -3.62 -40.72 -7.11
C TYR A 340 -3.83 -40.03 -5.76
N LEU A 341 -2.95 -40.26 -4.79
CA LEU A 341 -3.07 -39.71 -3.44
C LEU A 341 -1.97 -38.68 -3.18
N PHE A 342 -2.37 -37.46 -2.83
CA PHE A 342 -1.48 -36.34 -2.52
C PHE A 342 -1.69 -35.87 -1.09
N GLN A 343 -0.64 -35.75 -0.30
CA GLN A 343 -0.75 -35.06 0.99
C GLN A 343 -0.91 -33.55 0.76
N ILE A 344 -1.95 -32.96 1.35
CA ILE A 344 -2.15 -31.50 1.36
C ILE A 344 -1.21 -30.93 2.41
N TYR A 345 -0.21 -30.18 1.95
CA TYR A 345 0.93 -29.82 2.80
C TYR A 345 1.33 -28.35 2.70
N ASN A 346 1.65 -27.78 3.86
CA ASN A 346 2.47 -26.58 4.02
C ASN A 346 3.41 -26.79 5.21
N LYS A 347 4.31 -25.83 5.48
CA LYS A 347 5.35 -25.98 6.51
C LYS A 347 4.79 -26.29 7.91
N ASP A 348 3.56 -25.90 8.22
CA ASP A 348 2.96 -26.05 9.55
C ASP A 348 2.53 -27.50 9.83
N PHE A 349 2.44 -28.34 8.79
CA PHE A 349 2.18 -29.78 8.90
C PHE A 349 3.46 -30.62 9.04
N SER A 350 4.63 -29.99 9.09
CA SER A 350 5.88 -30.68 9.41
C SER A 350 5.87 -31.16 10.87
N ALA A 351 6.39 -32.35 11.14
CA ALA A 351 6.66 -32.81 12.50
C ALA A 351 7.62 -31.89 13.29
N HIS A 352 8.42 -31.08 12.59
CA HIS A 352 9.33 -30.10 13.20
C HIS A 352 8.71 -28.72 13.42
N SER A 353 7.44 -28.52 13.03
CA SER A 353 6.75 -27.25 13.21
C SER A 353 6.34 -27.05 14.68
N LYS A 354 6.91 -26.05 15.34
CA LYS A 354 6.63 -25.71 16.75
C LYS A 354 5.99 -24.33 16.96
N GLY A 355 5.92 -23.52 15.90
CA GLY A 355 5.45 -22.14 15.96
C GLY A 355 3.93 -22.01 15.78
N THR A 356 3.42 -20.79 15.99
CA THR A 356 2.02 -20.46 15.68
C THR A 356 1.74 -20.68 14.18
N PRO A 357 0.70 -21.45 13.82
CA PRO A 357 0.38 -21.72 12.41
C PRO A 357 0.11 -20.46 11.58
N ASN A 358 0.27 -20.60 10.26
CA ASN A 358 -0.17 -19.60 9.30
C ASN A 358 -1.70 -19.44 9.38
N MET A 359 -2.23 -18.26 9.05
CA MET A 359 -3.68 -18.02 9.10
C MET A 359 -4.44 -19.01 8.22
N HIS A 360 -3.96 -19.26 7.00
CA HIS A 360 -4.64 -20.17 6.08
C HIS A 360 -4.61 -21.62 6.55
N THR A 361 -3.64 -22.02 7.38
CA THR A 361 -3.64 -23.35 8.01
C THR A 361 -4.77 -23.46 9.03
N LEU A 362 -5.00 -22.39 9.80
CA LEU A 362 -6.10 -22.34 10.75
C LEU A 362 -7.46 -22.35 10.05
N TYR A 363 -7.62 -21.56 8.97
CA TYR A 363 -8.84 -21.60 8.15
C TYR A 363 -9.08 -22.98 7.54
N TRP A 364 -8.04 -23.62 7.00
CA TRP A 364 -8.14 -24.97 6.46
C TRP A 364 -8.60 -25.98 7.51
N LYS A 365 -8.01 -25.95 8.71
CA LYS A 365 -8.43 -26.84 9.81
C LYS A 365 -9.89 -26.59 10.23
N MET A 366 -10.32 -25.32 10.27
CA MET A 366 -11.70 -24.95 10.63
C MET A 366 -12.76 -25.48 9.69
N LEU A 367 -12.45 -25.77 8.43
CA LEU A 367 -13.41 -26.40 7.52
C LEU A 367 -13.91 -27.76 8.02
N PHE A 368 -13.09 -28.46 8.79
CA PHE A 368 -13.33 -29.84 9.24
C PHE A 368 -13.51 -29.96 10.76
N ASP A 369 -13.55 -28.82 11.45
CA ASP A 369 -13.63 -28.75 12.91
C ASP A 369 -15.08 -28.88 13.39
N GLU A 370 -15.30 -29.65 14.45
CA GLU A 370 -16.64 -29.94 14.96
C GLU A 370 -17.37 -28.68 15.42
N GLU A 371 -16.68 -27.70 16.00
CA GLU A 371 -17.31 -26.44 16.44
C GLU A 371 -17.79 -25.61 15.24
N ASN A 372 -17.03 -25.60 14.14
CA ASN A 372 -17.50 -24.99 12.90
C ASN A 372 -18.68 -25.78 12.30
N LEU A 373 -18.64 -27.12 12.31
CA LEU A 373 -19.70 -27.93 11.69
C LEU A 373 -21.04 -27.87 12.44
N LYS A 374 -21.04 -27.53 13.74
CA LYS A 374 -22.27 -27.24 14.51
C LYS A 374 -23.00 -26.00 14.01
N ASP A 375 -22.25 -24.92 13.73
CA ASP A 375 -22.77 -23.68 13.19
C ASP A 375 -21.79 -23.07 12.17
N VAL A 376 -21.99 -23.46 10.91
CA VAL A 376 -21.01 -23.25 9.84
C VAL A 376 -20.70 -21.78 9.58
N VAL A 377 -19.47 -21.39 9.91
CA VAL A 377 -18.86 -20.09 9.57
C VAL A 377 -17.97 -20.22 8.35
N TYR A 378 -17.13 -21.27 8.32
CA TYR A 378 -16.21 -21.58 7.24
C TYR A 378 -16.78 -22.71 6.38
N LYS A 379 -17.04 -22.41 5.11
CA LYS A 379 -17.54 -23.37 4.12
C LYS A 379 -16.47 -23.66 3.07
N LEU A 380 -16.26 -24.95 2.79
CA LEU A 380 -15.46 -25.40 1.65
C LEU A 380 -16.24 -25.16 0.35
N ASN A 381 -15.61 -24.59 -0.68
CA ASN A 381 -16.22 -24.38 -1.99
C ASN A 381 -15.69 -25.38 -3.02
N GLY A 382 -16.48 -25.61 -4.08
CA GLY A 382 -16.06 -26.32 -5.29
C GLY A 382 -15.08 -25.48 -6.12
N GLU A 383 -14.89 -25.85 -7.39
CA GLU A 383 -13.96 -25.17 -8.32
C GLU A 383 -12.51 -25.09 -7.79
N ALA A 384 -12.06 -26.13 -7.10
CA ALA A 384 -10.66 -26.22 -6.70
C ALA A 384 -9.78 -26.57 -7.91
N GLU A 385 -8.50 -26.22 -7.86
CA GLU A 385 -7.59 -26.43 -8.98
C GLU A 385 -6.25 -27.01 -8.52
N VAL A 386 -5.73 -27.97 -9.29
CA VAL A 386 -4.37 -28.49 -9.12
C VAL A 386 -3.48 -28.02 -10.26
N PHE A 387 -2.27 -27.61 -9.92
CA PHE A 387 -1.26 -27.18 -10.86
C PHE A 387 0.03 -27.96 -10.71
N PHE A 388 0.74 -28.11 -11.82
CA PHE A 388 2.11 -28.61 -11.85
C PHE A 388 3.07 -27.47 -12.18
N ARG A 389 4.11 -27.32 -11.36
CA ARG A 389 5.23 -26.43 -11.60
C ARG A 389 6.50 -27.24 -11.72
N LYS A 390 7.12 -27.22 -12.91
CA LYS A 390 8.42 -27.84 -13.16
C LYS A 390 9.53 -27.13 -12.38
N SER A 391 10.56 -27.86 -11.97
CA SER A 391 11.80 -27.30 -11.41
C SER A 391 12.43 -26.32 -12.39
N SER A 392 12.94 -25.20 -11.89
CA SER A 392 13.57 -24.15 -12.70
C SER A 392 14.98 -23.80 -12.25
N ILE A 393 15.42 -24.29 -11.08
CA ILE A 393 16.77 -24.08 -10.58
C ILE A 393 17.49 -25.42 -10.53
N THR A 394 18.67 -25.49 -11.14
CA THR A 394 19.60 -26.60 -10.95
C THR A 394 20.54 -26.26 -9.80
N VAL A 395 20.68 -27.16 -8.83
CA VAL A 395 21.58 -26.98 -7.69
C VAL A 395 22.89 -27.69 -7.98
N GLN A 396 23.98 -26.95 -8.13
CA GLN A 396 25.32 -27.54 -8.26
C GLN A 396 25.94 -27.84 -6.89
N SER A 397 25.72 -26.95 -5.92
CA SER A 397 26.19 -27.09 -4.54
C SER A 397 25.21 -26.39 -3.57
N PRO A 398 25.18 -26.79 -2.28
CA PRO A 398 24.35 -26.13 -1.29
C PRO A 398 24.82 -24.68 -1.09
N THR A 399 23.87 -23.76 -0.84
CA THR A 399 24.19 -22.35 -0.59
C THR A 399 24.96 -22.18 0.72
N HIS A 400 24.57 -22.95 1.74
CA HIS A 400 25.32 -23.12 2.97
C HIS A 400 25.38 -24.61 3.30
N PRO A 401 26.57 -25.24 3.28
CA PRO A 401 26.75 -26.63 3.68
C PRO A 401 26.40 -26.88 5.14
N ALA A 402 26.02 -28.11 5.46
CA ALA A 402 25.86 -28.59 6.84
C ALA A 402 27.14 -28.38 7.67
N ASN A 403 26.97 -28.20 8.98
CA ASN A 403 28.04 -28.05 9.97
C ASN A 403 29.03 -26.91 9.67
N SER A 404 28.58 -25.91 8.91
CA SER A 404 29.36 -24.71 8.60
C SER A 404 28.66 -23.47 9.19
N PRO A 405 29.37 -22.60 9.92
CA PRO A 405 28.78 -21.41 10.52
C PRO A 405 28.30 -20.41 9.45
N ILE A 406 27.09 -19.90 9.63
CA ILE A 406 26.45 -18.93 8.74
C ILE A 406 26.26 -17.62 9.50
N LYS A 407 26.78 -16.52 8.97
CA LYS A 407 26.58 -15.18 9.55
C LYS A 407 25.11 -14.78 9.52
N ASN A 408 24.56 -14.45 10.69
CA ASN A 408 23.22 -13.92 10.82
C ASN A 408 23.19 -12.48 10.26
N LYS A 409 22.16 -12.18 9.46
CA LYS A 409 22.06 -10.92 8.72
C LYS A 409 21.55 -9.75 9.54
N ASN A 410 20.78 -10.01 10.60
CA ASN A 410 20.29 -8.95 11.47
C ASN A 410 21.42 -8.52 12.41
N LYS A 411 21.87 -7.26 12.25
CA LYS A 411 22.95 -6.65 13.04
C LYS A 411 22.65 -6.67 14.54
N ASP A 412 21.37 -6.53 14.90
CA ASP A 412 20.88 -6.47 16.28
C ASP A 412 20.66 -7.86 16.91
N ASN A 413 20.84 -8.93 16.14
CA ASN A 413 20.75 -10.28 16.70
C ASN A 413 21.92 -10.52 17.68
N GLN A 414 21.60 -11.00 18.88
CA GLN A 414 22.57 -11.39 19.90
C GLN A 414 23.44 -12.54 19.39
N LYS A 415 22.83 -13.54 18.73
CA LYS A 415 23.55 -14.64 18.09
C LYS A 415 24.10 -14.16 16.75
N LYS A 416 25.43 -14.08 16.60
CA LYS A 416 26.07 -13.57 15.36
C LYS A 416 26.17 -14.60 14.24
N GLU A 417 26.28 -15.88 14.58
CA GLU A 417 26.38 -16.97 13.61
C GLU A 417 25.48 -18.12 14.02
N SER A 418 24.98 -18.85 13.02
CA SER A 418 24.16 -20.06 13.22
C SER A 418 24.75 -21.22 12.43
N GLU A 419 24.78 -22.39 13.04
CA GLU A 419 25.21 -23.65 12.42
C GLU A 419 24.04 -24.62 12.40
N PHE A 420 23.95 -25.45 11.36
CA PHE A 420 22.88 -26.41 11.15
C PHE A 420 23.47 -27.76 10.72
N GLU A 421 22.91 -28.85 11.23
CA GLU A 421 23.32 -30.23 10.91
C GLU A 421 22.93 -30.67 9.48
N TYR A 422 22.33 -29.79 8.70
CA TYR A 422 21.80 -30.06 7.37
C TYR A 422 22.06 -28.87 6.42
N ASP A 423 22.10 -29.17 5.13
CA ASP A 423 22.32 -28.17 4.09
C ASP A 423 21.16 -27.17 3.98
N LEU A 424 21.51 -25.91 3.73
CA LEU A 424 20.56 -24.87 3.34
C LEU A 424 20.73 -24.51 1.87
N ILE A 425 19.68 -24.79 1.10
CA ILE A 425 19.61 -24.50 -0.33
C ILE A 425 18.71 -23.27 -0.53
N LYS A 426 19.28 -22.18 -1.06
CA LYS A 426 18.51 -20.99 -1.43
C LYS A 426 17.45 -21.36 -2.46
N ASP A 427 16.21 -20.93 -2.20
CA ASP A 427 15.10 -21.15 -3.13
C ASP A 427 14.81 -22.62 -3.48
N ARG A 428 15.16 -23.56 -2.57
CA ARG A 428 14.95 -25.03 -2.67
C ARG A 428 13.61 -25.45 -3.28
N ARG A 429 12.52 -24.72 -2.99
CA ARG A 429 11.19 -25.03 -3.53
C ARG A 429 11.14 -25.05 -5.06
N TYR A 430 12.04 -24.36 -5.76
CA TYR A 430 12.12 -24.31 -7.22
C TYR A 430 13.16 -25.28 -7.82
N THR A 431 13.84 -26.06 -6.99
CA THR A 431 14.83 -27.07 -7.42
C THR A 431 14.19 -28.44 -7.66
N VAL A 432 12.89 -28.55 -7.39
CA VAL A 432 12.10 -29.77 -7.53
C VAL A 432 10.77 -29.43 -8.20
N ASP A 433 10.22 -30.41 -8.90
CA ASP A 433 8.86 -30.36 -9.40
C ASP A 433 7.87 -30.26 -8.21
N LYS A 434 6.81 -29.48 -8.40
CA LYS A 434 5.84 -29.17 -7.34
C LYS A 434 4.41 -29.23 -7.85
N PHE A 435 3.59 -30.00 -7.16
CA PHE A 435 2.14 -29.92 -7.24
C PHE A 435 1.63 -28.81 -6.30
N LEU A 436 0.65 -28.03 -6.76
CA LEU A 436 0.05 -26.93 -6.03
C LEU A 436 -1.46 -27.12 -6.04
N PHE A 437 -2.09 -27.07 -4.88
CA PHE A 437 -3.54 -27.21 -4.72
C PHE A 437 -4.13 -25.88 -4.26
N HIS A 438 -5.05 -25.34 -5.06
CA HIS A 438 -5.75 -24.09 -4.82
C HIS A 438 -7.20 -24.42 -4.46
N VAL A 439 -7.64 -23.97 -3.28
CA VAL A 439 -8.96 -24.32 -2.74
C VAL A 439 -9.69 -23.05 -2.31
N PRO A 440 -10.83 -22.72 -2.94
CA PRO A 440 -11.66 -21.62 -2.48
C PRO A 440 -12.47 -22.01 -1.24
N ILE A 441 -12.70 -21.02 -0.37
CA ILE A 441 -13.53 -21.14 0.83
C ILE A 441 -14.43 -19.90 0.96
N THR A 442 -15.55 -20.05 1.64
CA THR A 442 -16.40 -18.93 2.07
C THR A 442 -16.27 -18.77 3.58
N MET A 443 -16.01 -17.54 4.02
CA MET A 443 -16.01 -17.15 5.43
C MET A 443 -17.31 -16.42 5.75
N ASN A 444 -17.82 -16.57 6.99
CA ASN A 444 -19.13 -16.09 7.41
C ASN A 444 -20.26 -16.58 6.48
N PHE A 445 -20.24 -17.87 6.14
CA PHE A 445 -21.13 -18.51 5.18
C PHE A 445 -22.62 -18.16 5.37
N LYS A 446 -23.08 -18.09 6.62
CA LYS A 446 -24.49 -17.82 6.93
C LYS A 446 -24.86 -16.33 6.97
N SER A 447 -23.89 -15.42 6.78
CA SER A 447 -24.16 -13.98 6.88
C SER A 447 -24.96 -13.47 5.67
N VAL A 448 -25.90 -12.56 5.93
CA VAL A 448 -26.78 -11.96 4.91
C VAL A 448 -26.16 -10.70 4.28
N GLY A 449 -24.95 -10.31 4.72
CA GLY A 449 -24.35 -9.02 4.43
C GLY A 449 -25.06 -7.89 5.19
N VAL A 450 -24.30 -7.01 5.84
CA VAL A 450 -24.87 -5.82 6.51
C VAL A 450 -24.90 -4.68 5.50
N SER A 451 -26.07 -4.06 5.32
CA SER A 451 -26.30 -3.02 4.30
C SER A 451 -25.45 -1.75 4.51
N ASN A 452 -24.96 -1.47 5.73
CA ASN A 452 -24.14 -0.28 5.98
C ASN A 452 -23.29 -0.36 7.28
N ILE A 453 -22.08 -0.94 7.22
CA ILE A 453 -21.13 -0.96 8.37
C ILE A 453 -20.83 0.46 8.89
N ASN A 454 -20.78 1.47 8.02
CA ASN A 454 -20.52 2.85 8.43
C ASN A 454 -21.57 3.37 9.41
N GLN A 455 -22.84 3.00 9.22
CA GLN A 455 -23.92 3.38 10.15
C GLN A 455 -23.77 2.69 11.51
N LEU A 456 -23.39 1.41 11.54
CA LEU A 456 -23.11 0.70 12.81
C LEU A 456 -21.97 1.36 13.59
N VAL A 457 -20.89 1.72 12.90
CA VAL A 457 -19.75 2.41 13.54
C VAL A 457 -20.17 3.78 14.08
N LYS A 458 -20.97 4.55 13.33
CA LYS A 458 -21.48 5.85 13.83
C LYS A 458 -22.33 5.69 15.10
N ARG A 459 -23.24 4.71 15.14
CA ARG A 459 -24.04 4.41 16.34
C ARG A 459 -23.17 4.01 17.53
N HIS A 460 -22.13 3.21 17.29
CA HIS A 460 -21.18 2.86 18.33
C HIS A 460 -20.41 4.09 18.84
N ILE A 461 -19.89 4.94 17.95
CA ILE A 461 -19.18 6.17 18.31
C ILE A 461 -20.04 7.10 19.19
N ARG A 462 -21.35 7.22 18.90
CA ARG A 462 -22.28 8.04 19.69
C ARG A 462 -22.41 7.57 21.14
N SER A 463 -22.46 6.25 21.35
CA SER A 463 -22.65 5.64 22.67
C SER A 463 -21.35 5.33 23.40
N ALA A 464 -20.21 5.29 22.71
CA ALA A 464 -18.92 4.93 23.29
C ALA A 464 -18.39 6.03 24.24
N THR A 465 -18.08 5.63 25.47
CA THR A 465 -17.43 6.48 26.49
C THR A 465 -15.90 6.38 26.42
N ASP A 466 -15.38 5.18 26.11
CA ASP A 466 -13.95 4.89 25.96
C ASP A 466 -13.62 4.66 24.47
N LEU A 467 -13.33 5.74 23.76
CA LEU A 467 -13.01 5.74 22.33
C LEU A 467 -11.70 6.47 22.10
N HIS A 468 -10.77 5.79 21.44
CA HIS A 468 -9.50 6.38 21.02
C HIS A 468 -9.44 6.61 19.51
N ILE A 469 -8.42 7.34 19.08
CA ILE A 469 -8.24 7.71 17.68
C ILE A 469 -6.78 7.48 17.32
N ILE A 470 -6.56 6.68 16.28
CA ILE A 470 -5.25 6.44 15.70
C ILE A 470 -5.11 7.35 14.47
N GLY A 471 -4.28 8.38 14.56
CA GLY A 471 -3.85 9.17 13.41
C GLY A 471 -2.61 8.57 12.77
N ILE A 472 -2.60 8.47 11.44
CA ILE A 472 -1.45 7.96 10.69
C ILE A 472 -1.04 8.99 9.64
N ASP A 473 0.17 9.51 9.80
CA ASP A 473 0.79 10.41 8.84
C ASP A 473 1.72 9.66 7.88
N ARG A 474 1.86 10.22 6.67
CA ARG A 474 2.68 9.69 5.58
C ARG A 474 3.74 10.72 5.20
N GLY A 475 4.97 10.47 5.62
CA GLY A 475 6.10 11.37 5.41
C GLY A 475 7.10 10.85 4.36
N GLU A 476 8.00 11.74 3.94
CA GLU A 476 9.16 11.40 3.10
C GLU A 476 10.31 10.82 3.95
N ARG A 477 10.36 11.12 5.26
CA ARG A 477 11.38 10.66 6.22
C ARG A 477 10.93 9.45 7.03
N HIS A 478 9.67 9.46 7.45
CA HIS A 478 9.02 8.31 8.05
C HIS A 478 8.00 7.76 7.07
N LEU A 479 8.18 6.50 6.67
CA LEU A 479 7.26 5.80 5.75
C LEU A 479 5.82 5.93 6.24
N LEU A 480 5.64 5.70 7.54
CA LEU A 480 4.41 5.95 8.29
C LEU A 480 4.77 6.37 9.72
N TYR A 481 4.05 7.36 10.24
CA TYR A 481 4.12 7.75 11.64
C TYR A 481 2.75 7.61 12.28
N LEU A 482 2.69 7.06 13.49
CA LEU A 482 1.45 6.79 14.20
C LEU A 482 1.34 7.61 15.47
N THR A 483 0.13 8.08 15.77
CA THR A 483 -0.21 8.67 17.09
C THR A 483 -1.59 8.19 17.53
N VAL A 484 -1.68 7.65 18.73
CA VAL A 484 -2.94 7.31 19.42
C VAL A 484 -3.29 8.43 20.37
N ILE A 485 -4.51 8.96 20.28
CA ILE A 485 -5.06 9.93 21.24
C ILE A 485 -6.34 9.42 21.90
N ASP A 486 -6.60 9.87 23.12
CA ASP A 486 -7.92 9.73 23.75
C ASP A 486 -8.91 10.82 23.29
N SER A 487 -10.13 10.77 23.82
CA SER A 487 -11.21 11.74 23.55
C SER A 487 -10.87 13.18 23.98
N ARG A 488 -9.86 13.37 24.84
CA ARG A 488 -9.35 14.66 25.29
C ARG A 488 -8.11 15.11 24.53
N GLY A 489 -7.71 14.37 23.50
CA GLY A 489 -6.55 14.70 22.69
C GLY A 489 -5.21 14.48 23.39
N ASN A 490 -5.17 13.71 24.49
CA ASN A 490 -3.91 13.32 25.12
C ASN A 490 -3.28 12.19 24.31
N ILE A 491 -1.98 12.29 24.06
CA ILE A 491 -1.24 11.23 23.37
C ILE A 491 -1.08 10.04 24.32
N LYS A 492 -1.46 8.84 23.87
CA LYS A 492 -1.24 7.56 24.56
C LYS A 492 -0.02 6.83 24.03
N GLU A 493 0.15 6.82 22.71
CA GLU A 493 1.31 6.25 22.04
C GLU A 493 1.66 7.10 20.81
N GLN A 494 2.95 7.29 20.54
CA GLN A 494 3.44 7.93 19.32
C GLN A 494 4.79 7.32 18.92
N PHE A 495 4.90 6.84 17.68
CA PHE A 495 6.14 6.25 17.18
C PHE A 495 6.16 6.15 15.65
N SER A 496 7.37 6.06 15.11
CA SER A 496 7.61 5.78 13.70
C SER A 496 7.44 4.28 13.43
N LEU A 497 6.85 3.95 12.28
CA LEU A 497 6.78 2.59 11.77
C LEU A 497 7.91 2.30 10.77
N ASN A 498 9.02 3.05 10.78
CA ASN A 498 10.22 2.71 10.01
C ASN A 498 10.85 1.41 10.55
N GLU A 499 10.99 1.31 11.87
CA GLU A 499 11.45 0.11 12.56
C GLU A 499 10.27 -0.71 13.06
N ILE A 500 10.25 -2.00 12.75
CA ILE A 500 9.30 -2.95 13.33
C ILE A 500 9.98 -3.73 14.43
N VAL A 501 9.44 -3.62 15.65
CA VAL A 501 9.89 -4.35 16.83
C VAL A 501 8.94 -5.53 17.06
N ASN A 502 9.52 -6.74 17.06
CA ASN A 502 8.82 -7.98 17.30
C ASN A 502 9.43 -8.71 18.51
N GLU A 503 8.58 -9.31 19.33
CA GLU A 503 9.00 -10.14 20.45
C GLU A 503 8.66 -11.61 20.18
N TYR A 504 9.64 -12.49 20.37
CA TYR A 504 9.44 -13.93 20.23
C TYR A 504 10.32 -14.69 21.21
N ASN A 505 9.71 -15.55 22.02
CA ASN A 505 10.38 -16.33 23.08
C ASN A 505 11.27 -15.47 24.01
N GLY A 506 10.78 -14.28 24.39
CA GLY A 506 11.52 -13.34 25.26
C GLY A 506 12.64 -12.56 24.56
N ASN A 507 12.89 -12.80 23.27
CA ASN A 507 13.87 -12.03 22.49
C ASN A 507 13.18 -10.92 21.69
N THR A 508 13.77 -9.73 21.70
CA THR A 508 13.35 -8.58 20.89
C THR A 508 14.12 -8.57 19.58
N TYR A 509 13.41 -8.58 18.46
CA TYR A 509 13.95 -8.46 17.12
C TYR A 509 13.53 -7.12 16.54
N ARG A 510 14.52 -6.32 16.14
CA ARG A 510 14.33 -5.05 15.45
C ARG A 510 14.62 -5.23 13.97
N THR A 511 13.85 -4.56 13.13
CA THR A 511 14.06 -4.55 11.68
C THR A 511 13.70 -3.18 11.15
N ASP A 512 14.72 -2.44 10.74
CA ASP A 512 14.56 -1.14 10.08
C ASP A 512 14.19 -1.35 8.60
N TYR A 513 12.90 -1.19 8.29
CA TYR A 513 12.41 -1.31 6.92
C TYR A 513 12.74 -0.07 6.08
N HIS A 514 13.00 1.08 6.68
CA HIS A 514 13.43 2.27 5.95
C HIS A 514 14.84 2.05 5.38
N GLU A 515 15.81 1.63 6.20
CA GLU A 515 17.16 1.28 5.74
C GLU A 515 17.12 0.17 4.69
N LEU A 516 16.30 -0.88 4.90
CA LEU A 516 16.17 -1.98 3.93
C LEU A 516 15.57 -1.55 2.59
N LEU A 517 14.59 -0.64 2.61
CA LEU A 517 13.98 -0.12 1.38
C LEU A 517 14.94 0.79 0.64
N ASP A 518 15.62 1.71 1.32
CA ASP A 518 16.62 2.60 0.74
C ASP A 518 17.78 1.82 0.14
N THR A 519 18.32 0.85 0.90
CA THR A 519 19.37 -0.06 0.41
C THR A 519 18.90 -0.81 -0.82
N ARG A 520 17.67 -1.35 -0.81
CA ARG A 520 17.11 -2.07 -1.97
C ARG A 520 16.87 -1.15 -3.17
N GLU A 521 16.54 0.13 -2.99
CA GLU A 521 16.40 1.10 -4.06
C GLU A 521 17.76 1.47 -4.68
N GLY A 522 18.79 1.61 -3.85
CA GLY A 522 20.20 1.73 -4.26
C GLY A 522 20.67 0.52 -5.07
N GLU A 523 20.55 -0.68 -4.50
CA GLU A 523 20.89 -1.97 -5.15
C GLU A 523 20.16 -2.14 -6.48
N ARG A 524 18.89 -1.73 -6.58
CA ARG A 524 18.13 -1.81 -7.84
C ARG A 524 18.63 -0.82 -8.88
N THR A 525 19.03 0.37 -8.47
CA THR A 525 19.60 1.37 -9.37
C THR A 525 20.93 0.89 -9.93
N GLU A 526 21.78 0.33 -9.07
CA GLU A 526 23.04 -0.30 -9.45
C GLU A 526 22.82 -1.55 -10.33
N ALA A 527 21.93 -2.45 -9.95
CA ALA A 527 21.59 -3.63 -10.73
C ALA A 527 21.02 -3.28 -12.11
N ARG A 528 20.21 -2.20 -12.22
CA ARG A 528 19.76 -1.68 -13.51
C ARG A 528 20.91 -1.12 -14.34
N ARG A 529 21.84 -0.39 -13.70
CA ARG A 529 23.03 0.14 -14.35
C ARG A 529 24.01 -0.93 -14.79
N ASN A 530 23.98 -2.13 -14.18
CA ASN A 530 24.91 -3.23 -14.40
C ASN A 530 24.25 -4.51 -14.96
N TRP A 531 22.97 -4.44 -15.34
CA TRP A 531 22.16 -5.57 -15.82
C TRP A 531 22.19 -6.83 -14.94
N GLN A 532 22.29 -6.64 -13.63
CA GLN A 532 22.18 -7.74 -12.67
C GLN A 532 20.71 -8.09 -12.40
N THR A 533 20.46 -9.25 -11.78
CA THR A 533 19.11 -9.65 -11.36
C THR A 533 18.47 -8.57 -10.49
N ILE A 534 17.39 -7.95 -10.98
CA ILE A 534 16.71 -6.88 -10.26
C ILE A 534 15.76 -7.52 -9.24
N GLN A 535 16.15 -7.51 -7.97
CA GLN A 535 15.29 -8.01 -6.90
C GLN A 535 14.01 -7.19 -6.78
N ASN A 536 12.88 -7.86 -6.51
CA ASN A 536 11.59 -7.21 -6.44
C ASN A 536 11.46 -6.39 -5.15
N ILE A 537 11.41 -5.06 -5.28
CA ILE A 537 11.14 -4.17 -4.14
C ILE A 537 9.68 -4.23 -3.71
N ARG A 538 8.77 -4.61 -4.61
CA ARG A 538 7.34 -4.71 -4.31
C ARG A 538 7.06 -5.73 -3.21
N GLU A 539 7.75 -6.86 -3.25
CA GLU A 539 7.64 -7.94 -2.25
C GLU A 539 8.14 -7.46 -0.87
N LEU A 540 9.24 -6.70 -0.84
CA LEU A 540 9.75 -6.10 0.40
C LEU A 540 8.75 -5.08 0.97
N LYS A 541 8.18 -4.22 0.12
CA LYS A 541 7.12 -3.27 0.50
C LYS A 541 5.86 -3.99 1.00
N GLU A 542 5.43 -5.09 0.37
CA GLU A 542 4.32 -5.93 0.86
C GLU A 542 4.63 -6.54 2.24
N GLY A 543 5.84 -7.06 2.42
CA GLY A 543 6.30 -7.60 3.69
C GLY A 543 6.27 -6.55 4.80
N TYR A 544 6.83 -5.37 4.55
CA TYR A 544 6.75 -4.21 5.45
C TYR A 544 5.30 -3.87 5.84
N LEU A 545 4.45 -3.63 4.84
CA LEU A 545 3.06 -3.24 5.07
C LEU A 545 2.30 -4.29 5.87
N SER A 546 2.58 -5.58 5.67
CA SER A 546 1.94 -6.65 6.45
C SER A 546 2.25 -6.55 7.96
N GLN A 547 3.46 -6.14 8.34
CA GLN A 547 3.85 -5.92 9.73
C GLN A 547 3.17 -4.68 10.30
N VAL A 548 3.17 -3.59 9.54
CA VAL A 548 2.50 -2.34 9.92
C VAL A 548 1.01 -2.56 10.18
N ILE A 549 0.33 -3.23 9.26
CA ILE A 549 -1.11 -3.49 9.38
C ILE A 549 -1.42 -4.35 10.59
N HIS A 550 -0.56 -5.33 10.90
CA HIS A 550 -0.69 -6.12 12.12
C HIS A 550 -0.63 -5.22 13.36
N LYS A 551 0.37 -4.35 13.46
CA LYS A 551 0.51 -3.40 14.59
C LYS A 551 -0.66 -2.42 14.71
N ILE A 552 -1.11 -1.83 13.61
CA ILE A 552 -2.27 -0.94 13.59
C ILE A 552 -3.53 -1.68 14.04
N SER A 553 -3.73 -2.92 13.57
CA SER A 553 -4.89 -3.73 13.96
C SER A 553 -4.86 -4.08 15.45
N GLU A 554 -3.68 -4.43 16.00
CA GLU A 554 -3.50 -4.66 17.45
C GLU A 554 -3.86 -3.40 18.26
N LEU A 555 -3.37 -2.23 17.86
CA LEU A 555 -3.67 -0.96 18.52
C LEU A 555 -5.16 -0.59 18.42
N ALA A 556 -5.78 -0.81 17.26
CA ALA A 556 -7.19 -0.52 17.06
C ALA A 556 -8.09 -1.34 18.02
N ILE A 557 -7.76 -2.62 18.21
CA ILE A 557 -8.46 -3.48 19.18
C ILE A 557 -8.10 -3.09 20.63
N LYS A 558 -6.80 -2.89 20.93
CA LYS A 558 -6.31 -2.56 22.29
C LYS A 558 -6.98 -1.31 22.86
N TYR A 559 -7.14 -0.27 22.04
CA TYR A 559 -7.64 1.04 22.47
C TYR A 559 -9.11 1.29 22.14
N ASN A 560 -9.83 0.31 21.59
CA ASN A 560 -11.16 0.53 21.01
C ASN A 560 -11.17 1.78 20.09
N ALA A 561 -10.29 1.77 19.10
CA ALA A 561 -9.95 2.98 18.35
C ALA A 561 -10.48 2.99 16.93
N VAL A 562 -10.83 4.18 16.45
CA VAL A 562 -10.99 4.44 15.01
C VAL A 562 -9.65 4.83 14.39
N ILE A 563 -9.50 4.61 13.07
CA ILE A 563 -8.28 4.90 12.33
C ILE A 563 -8.54 6.09 11.41
N VAL A 564 -7.66 7.08 11.43
CA VAL A 564 -7.81 8.32 10.67
C VAL A 564 -6.60 8.53 9.77
N LEU A 565 -6.87 8.67 8.48
CA LEU A 565 -5.90 8.84 7.42
C LEU A 565 -6.14 10.18 6.72
N GLU A 566 -5.11 10.73 6.08
CA GLU A 566 -5.32 11.88 5.20
C GLU A 566 -6.04 11.48 3.91
N ASP A 567 -6.90 12.36 3.42
CA ASP A 567 -7.48 12.27 2.10
C ASP A 567 -6.54 12.89 1.06
N LEU A 568 -5.83 12.05 0.32
CA LEU A 568 -4.93 12.50 -0.74
C LEU A 568 -5.75 12.72 -2.02
N ASN A 569 -6.07 13.98 -2.32
CA ASN A 569 -6.66 14.34 -3.61
C ASN A 569 -5.73 13.96 -4.78
N PHE A 570 -6.30 13.62 -5.94
CA PHE A 570 -5.57 13.22 -7.15
C PHE A 570 -4.49 14.22 -7.61
N GLY A 571 -4.63 15.51 -7.31
CA GLY A 571 -3.63 16.55 -7.60
C GLY A 571 -2.42 16.54 -6.66
N PHE A 572 -2.62 16.31 -5.36
CA PHE A 572 -1.55 16.17 -4.37
C PHE A 572 -0.76 14.86 -4.59
N MET A 573 -1.44 13.82 -5.06
CA MET A 573 -0.82 12.56 -5.48
C MET A 573 0.00 12.65 -6.79
N ARG A 574 -0.12 13.74 -7.58
CA ARG A 574 0.62 13.91 -8.84
C ARG A 574 2.01 14.54 -8.65
N SER A 575 2.22 15.37 -7.62
CA SER A 575 3.53 15.99 -7.36
C SER A 575 4.58 15.02 -6.81
N ARG A 576 4.17 13.94 -6.11
CA ARG A 576 5.05 12.89 -5.54
C ARG A 576 5.16 11.61 -6.42
N GLN A 577 5.13 11.76 -7.75
CA GLN A 577 4.95 10.64 -8.70
C GLN A 577 6.11 9.63 -8.80
N LYS A 578 7.31 9.93 -8.29
CA LYS A 578 8.41 8.95 -8.31
C LYS A 578 8.24 8.01 -7.11
N VAL A 579 7.69 6.82 -7.36
CA VAL A 579 7.68 5.62 -6.48
C VAL A 579 6.62 5.53 -5.36
N GLU A 580 6.17 6.63 -4.76
CA GLU A 580 5.40 6.60 -3.50
C GLU A 580 3.89 6.28 -3.62
N LYS A 581 3.23 6.76 -4.69
CA LYS A 581 1.76 6.65 -4.85
C LYS A 581 1.23 5.21 -4.76
N GLN A 582 2.00 4.23 -5.26
CA GLN A 582 1.60 2.83 -5.25
C GLN A 582 1.68 2.19 -3.86
N VAL A 583 2.55 2.68 -2.98
CA VAL A 583 2.73 2.13 -1.63
C VAL A 583 1.56 2.52 -0.73
N TYR A 584 1.11 3.77 -0.83
CA TYR A 584 0.01 4.28 0.00
C TYR A 584 -1.34 3.68 -0.34
N GLN A 585 -1.71 3.63 -1.62
CA GLN A 585 -2.96 2.96 -2.02
C GLN A 585 -2.94 1.49 -1.64
N LYS A 586 -1.77 0.85 -1.69
CA LYS A 586 -1.62 -0.54 -1.28
C LYS A 586 -1.71 -0.73 0.22
N PHE A 587 -1.13 0.18 1.00
CA PHE A 587 -1.31 0.22 2.46
C PHE A 587 -2.79 0.28 2.82
N GLU A 588 -3.53 1.25 2.25
CA GLU A 588 -4.96 1.41 2.49
C GLU A 588 -5.74 0.16 2.07
N LYS A 589 -5.46 -0.40 0.88
CA LYS A 589 -6.09 -1.63 0.41
C LYS A 589 -5.85 -2.78 1.39
N MET A 590 -4.59 -3.04 1.75
CA MET A 590 -4.24 -4.17 2.61
C MET A 590 -4.80 -4.00 4.03
N LEU A 591 -4.91 -2.76 4.53
CA LEU A 591 -5.54 -2.47 5.81
C LEU A 591 -7.05 -2.76 5.76
N ILE A 592 -7.76 -2.29 4.73
CA ILE A 592 -9.18 -2.59 4.53
C ILE A 592 -9.40 -4.10 4.35
N ASP A 593 -8.62 -4.76 3.48
CA ASP A 593 -8.71 -6.20 3.26
C ASP A 593 -8.53 -6.98 4.58
N LYS A 594 -7.60 -6.54 5.45
CA LYS A 594 -7.35 -7.17 6.74
C LYS A 594 -8.49 -6.92 7.74
N LEU A 595 -9.09 -5.74 7.73
CA LEU A 595 -10.19 -5.37 8.63
C LEU A 595 -11.55 -5.91 8.16
N ASN A 596 -11.69 -6.32 6.90
CA ASN A 596 -12.87 -7.06 6.43
C ASN A 596 -13.02 -8.40 7.15
N TYR A 597 -11.89 -9.00 7.58
CA TYR A 597 -11.85 -10.24 8.34
C TYR A 597 -10.59 -10.32 9.23
N LEU A 598 -10.70 -9.76 10.44
CA LEU A 598 -9.61 -9.69 11.40
C LEU A 598 -9.75 -10.79 12.47
N VAL A 599 -8.85 -11.77 12.39
CA VAL A 599 -8.66 -12.83 13.40
C VAL A 599 -7.35 -12.59 14.17
N ASP A 600 -7.42 -12.73 15.49
CA ASP A 600 -6.29 -12.90 16.38
C ASP A 600 -6.01 -14.40 16.56
N LYS A 601 -4.81 -14.82 16.15
CA LYS A 601 -4.37 -16.22 16.21
C LYS A 601 -4.20 -16.76 17.62
N LYS A 602 -4.06 -15.88 18.61
CA LYS A 602 -3.78 -16.26 20.00
C LYS A 602 -5.07 -16.42 20.81
N LYS A 603 -6.20 -15.95 20.29
CA LYS A 603 -7.50 -16.05 20.97
C LYS A 603 -8.13 -17.44 20.79
N PRO A 604 -8.90 -17.92 21.79
CA PRO A 604 -9.77 -19.08 21.63
C PRO A 604 -10.73 -18.94 20.45
N VAL A 605 -11.07 -20.05 19.81
CA VAL A 605 -11.80 -20.06 18.53
C VAL A 605 -13.17 -19.38 18.59
N ALA A 606 -13.90 -19.54 19.70
CA ALA A 606 -15.27 -19.05 19.87
C ALA A 606 -15.36 -17.66 20.53
N GLU A 607 -14.25 -17.08 20.96
CA GLU A 607 -14.23 -15.73 21.54
C GLU A 607 -14.25 -14.65 20.46
N THR A 608 -14.71 -13.45 20.80
CA THR A 608 -14.69 -12.29 19.90
C THR A 608 -13.26 -11.98 19.46
N GLY A 609 -13.04 -11.96 18.13
CA GLY A 609 -11.74 -11.87 17.50
C GLY A 609 -11.05 -13.21 17.24
N GLY A 610 -11.59 -14.31 17.74
CA GLY A 610 -11.17 -15.68 17.44
C GLY A 610 -11.62 -16.13 16.04
N LEU A 611 -11.26 -17.37 15.68
CA LEU A 611 -11.53 -17.92 14.34
C LEU A 611 -13.02 -17.91 13.96
N LEU A 612 -13.92 -18.32 14.86
CA LEU A 612 -15.36 -18.40 14.57
C LEU A 612 -16.10 -17.06 14.75
N ARG A 613 -15.44 -16.05 15.35
CA ARG A 613 -16.03 -14.74 15.63
C ARG A 613 -15.07 -13.61 15.29
N ALA A 614 -14.53 -13.64 14.07
CA ALA A 614 -13.62 -12.63 13.55
C ALA A 614 -14.27 -11.23 13.53
N TYR A 615 -13.47 -10.19 13.72
CA TYR A 615 -13.96 -8.82 13.56
C TYR A 615 -14.14 -8.48 12.08
N GLN A 616 -15.22 -7.75 11.75
CA GLN A 616 -15.44 -7.12 10.45
C GLN A 616 -15.63 -5.61 10.66
N LEU A 617 -14.53 -4.86 10.54
CA LEU A 617 -14.45 -3.45 10.94
C LEU A 617 -14.48 -2.48 9.74
N THR A 618 -14.52 -3.01 8.53
CA THR A 618 -14.60 -2.27 7.26
C THR A 618 -15.56 -2.96 6.30
N GLY A 619 -16.07 -2.20 5.32
CA GLY A 619 -16.81 -2.76 4.18
C GLY A 619 -15.87 -3.23 3.09
N GLU A 620 -16.38 -4.07 2.19
CA GLU A 620 -15.62 -4.50 1.01
C GLU A 620 -15.24 -3.31 0.12
N LEU A 621 -13.98 -3.31 -0.32
CA LEU A 621 -13.47 -2.24 -1.19
C LEU A 621 -13.77 -2.56 -2.65
N GLU A 622 -14.82 -1.96 -3.20
CA GLU A 622 -15.10 -2.02 -4.64
C GLU A 622 -14.01 -1.30 -5.45
N SER A 623 -13.75 -0.04 -5.10
CA SER A 623 -12.71 0.77 -5.73
C SER A 623 -12.35 1.99 -4.88
N PHE A 624 -11.15 2.53 -5.06
CA PHE A 624 -10.79 3.83 -4.48
C PHE A 624 -11.62 5.01 -5.00
N LYS A 625 -12.36 4.84 -6.11
CA LYS A 625 -13.24 5.89 -6.66
C LYS A 625 -14.57 5.97 -5.90
N THR A 626 -15.07 4.84 -5.42
CA THR A 626 -16.31 4.73 -4.65
C THR A 626 -16.08 4.86 -3.14
N LEU A 627 -14.82 4.78 -2.71
CA LEU A 627 -14.40 5.05 -1.33
C LEU A 627 -14.71 6.50 -0.95
N GLY A 628 -15.67 6.67 -0.04
CA GLY A 628 -16.03 7.97 0.53
C GLY A 628 -15.08 8.42 1.64
N LYS A 629 -15.58 9.27 2.55
CA LYS A 629 -14.81 9.75 3.72
C LYS A 629 -14.76 8.76 4.89
N GLN A 630 -15.39 7.60 4.75
CA GLN A 630 -15.46 6.57 5.78
C GLN A 630 -15.58 5.18 5.15
N SER A 631 -14.82 4.22 5.67
CA SER A 631 -15.03 2.78 5.49
C SER A 631 -14.93 2.08 6.84
N GLY A 632 -16.07 1.70 7.40
CA GLY A 632 -16.21 1.25 8.79
C GLY A 632 -15.51 2.16 9.79
N ILE A 633 -14.47 1.65 10.44
CA ILE A 633 -13.67 2.39 11.43
C ILE A 633 -12.57 3.28 10.82
N LEU A 634 -12.38 3.26 9.49
CA LEU A 634 -11.45 4.15 8.78
C LEU A 634 -12.14 5.45 8.41
N PHE A 635 -11.47 6.57 8.69
CA PHE A 635 -11.90 7.93 8.37
C PHE A 635 -10.84 8.67 7.56
N TYR A 636 -11.29 9.48 6.60
CA TYR A 636 -10.42 10.25 5.71
C TYR A 636 -10.61 11.75 5.92
N VAL A 637 -9.56 12.43 6.36
CA VAL A 637 -9.59 13.87 6.70
C VAL A 637 -8.65 14.69 5.81
N PRO A 638 -8.91 15.98 5.55
CA PRO A 638 -8.03 16.79 4.71
C PRO A 638 -6.62 16.96 5.31
N ALA A 639 -5.58 16.88 4.48
CA ALA A 639 -4.17 17.06 4.88
C ALA A 639 -3.77 18.52 5.21
N TRP A 640 -4.65 19.50 5.00
CA TRP A 640 -4.28 20.91 5.13
C TRP A 640 -3.90 21.28 6.58
N ASN A 641 -2.67 21.80 6.79
CA ASN A 641 -2.12 22.20 8.09
C ASN A 641 -2.25 21.13 9.20
N THR A 642 -1.83 19.91 8.90
CA THR A 642 -1.62 18.82 9.88
C THR A 642 -0.20 18.86 10.48
N SER A 643 0.85 18.95 9.65
CA SER A 643 2.24 18.97 10.17
C SER A 643 2.77 20.38 10.51
N LYS A 644 2.30 21.42 9.80
CA LYS A 644 2.77 22.82 9.94
C LYS A 644 1.80 23.68 10.79
N ILE A 645 1.51 23.20 11.99
CA ILE A 645 0.68 23.88 13.00
C ILE A 645 1.31 23.70 14.38
N ASP A 646 1.29 24.72 15.23
CA ASP A 646 1.67 24.58 16.64
C ASP A 646 0.63 23.72 17.38
N PRO A 647 0.99 22.54 17.93
CA PRO A 647 0.04 21.66 18.61
C PRO A 647 -0.54 22.27 19.89
N VAL A 648 0.15 23.25 20.49
CA VAL A 648 -0.27 23.89 21.74
C VAL A 648 -1.16 25.10 21.45
N THR A 649 -0.75 26.04 20.61
CA THR A 649 -1.53 27.27 20.41
C THR A 649 -2.50 27.19 19.22
N GLY A 650 -2.31 26.24 18.31
CA GLY A 650 -3.02 26.19 17.03
C GLY A 650 -2.57 27.26 16.03
N PHE A 651 -1.42 27.91 16.27
CA PHE A 651 -0.84 28.87 15.34
C PHE A 651 -0.45 28.21 14.00
N VAL A 652 -0.77 28.89 12.90
CA VAL A 652 -0.35 28.52 11.55
C VAL A 652 0.16 29.76 10.82
N ASN A 653 1.19 29.60 9.98
CA ASN A 653 1.65 30.70 9.15
C ASN A 653 0.69 30.93 7.97
N LEU A 654 -0.01 32.07 8.00
CA LEU A 654 -0.86 32.58 6.91
C LEU A 654 -0.30 33.85 6.25
N PHE A 655 0.91 34.27 6.60
CA PHE A 655 1.56 35.43 6.00
C PHE A 655 2.05 35.13 4.58
N ASP A 656 1.97 36.14 3.71
CA ASP A 656 2.73 36.16 2.46
C ASP A 656 4.01 36.97 2.68
N THR A 657 5.13 36.27 2.85
CA THR A 657 6.45 36.88 3.09
C THR A 657 7.29 36.98 1.81
N HIS A 658 6.68 36.90 0.62
CA HIS A 658 7.41 37.07 -0.63
C HIS A 658 7.74 38.54 -0.87
N TYR A 659 9.00 38.84 -1.15
CA TYR A 659 9.39 40.19 -1.56
C TYR A 659 8.93 40.44 -3.00
N GLU A 660 8.17 41.51 -3.21
CA GLU A 660 7.81 41.97 -4.56
C GLU A 660 8.49 43.29 -4.92
N ASN A 661 8.29 44.30 -4.07
CA ASN A 661 8.91 45.61 -4.17
C ASN A 661 8.87 46.31 -2.80
N ILE A 662 9.57 47.44 -2.70
CA ILE A 662 9.70 48.22 -1.45
C ILE A 662 8.32 48.65 -0.91
N GLU A 663 7.45 49.23 -1.74
CA GLU A 663 6.15 49.75 -1.29
C GLU A 663 5.25 48.64 -0.73
N LYS A 664 5.23 47.47 -1.37
CA LYS A 664 4.51 46.29 -0.86
C LYS A 664 5.13 45.76 0.44
N ALA A 665 6.45 45.78 0.57
CA ALA A 665 7.13 45.36 1.79
C ALA A 665 6.83 46.31 2.96
N LYS A 666 6.87 47.63 2.74
CA LYS A 666 6.43 48.65 3.71
C LYS A 666 4.97 48.43 4.11
N GLY A 667 4.08 48.32 3.12
CA GLY A 667 2.66 48.05 3.36
C GLY A 667 2.38 46.70 4.06
N PHE A 668 3.30 45.74 3.99
CA PHE A 668 3.23 44.50 4.77
C PHE A 668 3.61 44.75 6.24
N PHE A 669 4.74 45.41 6.51
CA PHE A 669 5.20 45.66 7.89
C PHE A 669 4.34 46.70 8.64
N ASP A 670 3.74 47.64 7.92
CA ASP A 670 2.82 48.63 8.50
C ASP A 670 1.53 48.01 9.07
N LYS A 671 1.17 46.81 8.59
CA LYS A 671 0.00 46.07 9.11
C LYS A 671 0.18 45.52 10.52
N PHE A 672 1.41 45.44 11.04
CA PHE A 672 1.64 45.00 12.41
C PHE A 672 1.22 46.10 13.40
N LYS A 673 0.71 45.69 14.57
CA LYS A 673 0.37 46.61 15.65
C LYS A 673 1.62 47.29 16.21
N SER A 674 2.69 46.53 16.41
CA SER A 674 4.01 47.01 16.82
C SER A 674 5.08 45.98 16.49
N ILE A 675 6.30 46.44 16.22
CA ILE A 675 7.48 45.56 16.07
C ILE A 675 8.53 46.07 17.03
N ARG A 676 8.96 45.26 18.00
CA ARG A 676 9.89 45.73 19.05
C ARG A 676 10.89 44.67 19.46
N TYR A 677 12.02 45.09 20.00
CA TYR A 677 12.93 44.21 20.71
C TYR A 677 12.55 44.17 22.19
N ASN A 678 12.47 42.97 22.76
CA ASN A 678 12.26 42.74 24.19
C ASN A 678 13.62 42.44 24.84
N SER A 679 14.17 43.43 25.55
CA SER A 679 15.48 43.31 26.21
C SER A 679 15.51 42.30 27.34
N ASP A 680 14.40 42.13 28.05
CA ASP A 680 14.31 41.25 29.22
C ASP A 680 14.31 39.78 28.81
N LYS A 681 13.76 39.50 27.62
CA LYS A 681 13.62 38.13 27.08
C LYS A 681 14.62 37.80 25.96
N ASP A 682 15.31 38.81 25.45
CA ASP A 682 16.25 38.74 24.34
C ASP A 682 15.65 38.14 23.05
N TRP A 683 14.57 38.75 22.55
CA TRP A 683 14.00 38.44 21.23
C TRP A 683 13.25 39.64 20.64
N PHE A 684 12.98 39.61 19.33
CA PHE A 684 12.05 40.55 18.70
C PHE A 684 10.63 40.00 18.74
N GLU A 685 9.66 40.90 18.91
CA GLU A 685 8.22 40.64 18.96
C GLU A 685 7.52 41.37 17.82
N PHE A 686 6.85 40.60 16.95
CA PHE A 686 5.97 41.10 15.90
C PHE A 686 4.53 40.91 16.36
N VAL A 687 3.91 42.01 16.81
CA VAL A 687 2.57 41.98 17.40
C VAL A 687 1.53 42.18 16.31
N VAL A 688 0.63 41.22 16.19
CA VAL A 688 -0.55 41.24 15.32
C VAL A 688 -1.77 41.35 16.20
N ASP A 689 -2.60 42.36 15.93
CA ASP A 689 -3.91 42.54 16.58
C ASP A 689 -5.05 41.97 15.76
N ASP A 690 -4.94 42.03 14.43
CA ASP A 690 -5.88 41.40 13.52
C ASP A 690 -5.19 40.71 12.34
N TYR A 691 -5.09 39.37 12.41
CA TYR A 691 -4.47 38.56 11.38
C TYR A 691 -5.20 38.63 10.02
N THR A 692 -6.48 39.05 9.99
CA THR A 692 -7.23 39.20 8.74
C THR A 692 -6.70 40.32 7.84
N ARG A 693 -5.95 41.29 8.41
CA ARG A 693 -5.22 42.33 7.65
C ARG A 693 -4.14 41.74 6.73
N PHE A 694 -3.62 40.56 7.08
CA PHE A 694 -2.64 39.82 6.31
C PHE A 694 -3.28 38.75 5.44
N SER A 695 -4.28 38.04 5.96
CA SER A 695 -4.93 36.94 5.24
C SER A 695 -6.40 36.80 5.62
N PRO A 696 -7.35 36.90 4.66
CA PRO A 696 -8.77 36.69 4.95
C PRO A 696 -9.08 35.27 5.45
N LYS A 697 -8.16 34.31 5.25
CA LYS A 697 -8.28 32.94 5.78
C LYS A 697 -8.31 32.86 7.31
N ALA A 698 -7.87 33.90 8.01
CA ALA A 698 -7.92 33.97 9.48
C ALA A 698 -9.31 34.32 10.03
N GLU A 699 -10.28 34.65 9.17
CA GLU A 699 -11.61 35.09 9.61
C GLU A 699 -12.36 34.01 10.42
N GLY A 700 -12.75 34.38 11.64
CA GLY A 700 -13.45 33.50 12.59
C GLY A 700 -12.55 32.48 13.29
N THR A 701 -11.24 32.76 13.32
CA THR A 701 -10.22 32.08 14.12
C THR A 701 -9.55 33.10 15.05
N ARG A 702 -8.57 32.70 15.88
CA ARG A 702 -7.77 33.63 16.70
C ARG A 702 -7.03 34.63 15.80
N ARG A 703 -7.20 35.92 16.07
CA ARG A 703 -6.71 37.02 15.22
C ARG A 703 -5.50 37.75 15.81
N ASP A 704 -5.35 37.71 17.12
CA ASP A 704 -4.23 38.29 17.85
C ASP A 704 -3.09 37.26 17.99
N TRP A 705 -1.88 37.66 17.60
CA TRP A 705 -0.68 36.82 17.70
C TRP A 705 0.53 37.67 18.01
N THR A 706 1.42 37.20 18.89
CA THR A 706 2.74 37.78 19.07
C THR A 706 3.76 36.77 18.58
N ILE A 707 4.43 37.09 17.48
CA ILE A 707 5.44 36.22 16.86
C ILE A 707 6.81 36.65 17.36
N CYS A 708 7.53 35.73 17.98
CA CYS A 708 8.84 35.99 18.56
C CYS A 708 9.96 35.31 17.76
N THR A 709 11.14 35.93 17.71
CA THR A 709 12.35 35.35 17.08
C THR A 709 13.00 34.23 17.90
N GLN A 710 12.23 33.59 18.79
CA GLN A 710 12.73 32.61 19.73
C GLN A 710 13.15 31.30 19.04
N GLY A 711 14.35 30.85 19.40
CA GLY A 711 14.94 29.58 18.98
C GLY A 711 15.58 29.60 17.59
N LYS A 712 16.49 28.65 17.38
CA LYS A 712 17.22 28.49 16.10
C LYS A 712 16.34 27.87 15.02
N ARG A 713 16.68 28.09 13.76
CA ARG A 713 16.03 27.50 12.57
C ARG A 713 17.06 26.83 11.67
N ILE A 714 16.58 26.00 10.74
CA ILE A 714 17.39 25.44 9.66
C ILE A 714 17.10 26.22 8.38
N GLN A 715 18.10 26.90 7.85
CA GLN A 715 18.05 27.52 6.54
C GLN A 715 18.58 26.52 5.50
N ILE A 716 17.74 26.16 4.53
CA ILE A 716 18.15 25.39 3.35
C ILE A 716 18.59 26.36 2.24
N TYR A 717 19.72 26.09 1.61
CA TYR A 717 20.26 26.89 0.50
C TYR A 717 20.96 25.98 -0.54
N ARG A 718 21.19 26.52 -1.73
CA ARG A 718 21.99 25.87 -2.80
C ARG A 718 23.45 26.26 -2.60
N ASN A 719 24.34 25.30 -2.46
CA ASN A 719 25.77 25.55 -2.28
C ASN A 719 26.48 25.61 -3.64
N PRO A 720 26.96 26.79 -4.09
CA PRO A 720 27.65 26.92 -5.38
C PRO A 720 28.96 26.12 -5.46
N GLN A 721 29.62 25.89 -4.32
CA GLN A 721 30.90 25.16 -4.24
C GLN A 721 30.71 23.65 -4.36
N ARG A 722 29.47 23.14 -4.22
CA ARG A 722 29.11 21.73 -4.37
C ARG A 722 28.13 21.54 -5.53
N ASN A 723 28.43 22.13 -6.67
CA ASN A 723 27.61 22.00 -7.89
C ASN A 723 26.12 22.32 -7.65
N ASN A 724 25.83 23.34 -6.83
CA ASN A 724 24.49 23.72 -6.42
C ASN A 724 23.70 22.61 -5.71
N GLU A 725 24.35 21.72 -4.95
CA GLU A 725 23.67 20.79 -4.05
C GLU A 725 22.89 21.53 -2.94
N TRP A 726 21.81 20.92 -2.45
CA TRP A 726 21.04 21.46 -1.33
C TRP A 726 21.76 21.20 0.00
N GLU A 727 21.98 22.24 0.79
CA GLU A 727 22.63 22.17 2.10
C GLU A 727 21.80 22.91 3.15
N GLY A 728 21.91 22.50 4.41
CA GLY A 728 21.23 23.13 5.54
C GLY A 728 22.21 23.70 6.56
N ARG A 729 21.95 24.91 7.05
CA ARG A 729 22.69 25.53 8.17
C ARG A 729 21.78 26.00 9.28
N LYS A 730 22.25 25.95 10.53
CA LYS A 730 21.52 26.50 11.69
C LYS A 730 21.71 28.01 11.72
N ILE A 731 20.62 28.75 11.94
CA ILE A 731 20.62 30.21 12.09
C ILE A 731 20.01 30.60 13.42
N ASP A 732 20.65 31.54 14.11
CA ASP A 732 20.12 32.21 15.29
C ASP A 732 19.36 33.47 14.83
N LEU A 733 18.04 33.46 14.98
CA LEU A 733 17.20 34.50 14.42
C LEU A 733 17.38 35.83 15.15
N THR A 734 17.32 35.85 16.48
CA THR A 734 17.49 37.10 17.24
C THR A 734 18.82 37.77 16.89
N LYS A 735 19.91 36.99 16.84
CA LYS A 735 21.22 37.52 16.43
C LYS A 735 21.20 38.07 15.00
N ALA A 736 20.67 37.32 14.04
CA ALA A 736 20.60 37.76 12.64
C ALA A 736 19.75 39.02 12.45
N PHE A 737 18.64 39.18 13.20
CA PHE A 737 17.85 40.41 13.18
C PHE A 737 18.64 41.60 13.78
N LYS A 738 19.38 41.41 14.88
CA LYS A 738 20.23 42.47 15.45
C LYS A 738 21.28 42.93 14.43
N GLU A 739 22.02 41.99 13.83
CA GLU A 739 23.04 42.28 12.81
C GLU A 739 22.43 43.00 11.60
N HIS A 740 21.24 42.57 11.15
CA HIS A 740 20.53 43.21 10.04
C HIS A 740 20.08 44.63 10.38
N PHE A 741 19.49 44.86 11.55
CA PHE A 741 19.05 46.21 11.94
C PHE A 741 20.24 47.16 12.17
N GLU A 742 21.33 46.67 12.79
CA GLU A 742 22.56 47.43 12.99
C GLU A 742 23.18 47.88 11.66
N ALA A 743 23.27 46.98 10.67
CA ALA A 743 23.83 47.27 9.35
C ALA A 743 23.10 48.40 8.58
N TYR A 744 21.86 48.72 8.96
CA TYR A 744 21.03 49.78 8.36
C TYR A 744 20.69 50.91 9.33
N GLY A 745 21.38 50.98 10.48
CA GLY A 745 21.25 52.07 11.46
C GLY A 745 19.87 52.14 12.13
N VAL A 746 19.18 51.00 12.28
CA VAL A 746 17.88 50.91 12.95
C VAL A 746 18.07 50.73 14.46
N ASP A 747 17.50 51.64 15.24
CA ASP A 747 17.58 51.63 16.71
C ASP A 747 16.54 50.66 17.30
N ILE A 748 17.03 49.49 17.74
CA ILE A 748 16.20 48.42 18.28
C ILE A 748 15.53 48.75 19.63
N SER A 749 15.92 49.83 20.31
CA SER A 749 15.30 50.25 21.58
C SER A 749 13.93 50.91 21.41
N LYS A 750 13.58 51.32 20.19
CA LYS A 750 12.30 51.97 19.84
C LYS A 750 11.40 51.02 19.05
N ASP A 751 10.16 51.45 18.78
CA ASP A 751 9.30 50.73 17.83
C ASP A 751 9.98 50.71 16.45
N LEU A 752 10.13 49.51 15.92
CA LEU A 752 10.81 49.24 14.67
C LEU A 752 9.88 49.46 13.47
N ARG A 753 8.56 49.45 13.66
CA ARG A 753 7.59 49.56 12.55
C ARG A 753 7.79 50.86 11.77
N GLU A 754 7.90 51.98 12.46
CA GLU A 754 8.09 53.30 11.83
C GLU A 754 9.47 53.39 11.16
N GLN A 755 10.52 52.88 11.81
CA GLN A 755 11.88 52.87 11.27
C GLN A 755 12.03 51.97 10.03
N ILE A 756 11.34 50.83 9.99
CA ILE A 756 11.27 49.95 8.82
C ILE A 756 10.65 50.69 7.63
N ASN A 757 9.60 51.50 7.88
CA ASN A 757 8.93 52.27 6.82
C ASN A 757 9.80 53.40 6.25
N THR A 758 10.81 53.89 6.99
CA THR A 758 11.76 54.90 6.49
C THR A 758 12.87 54.31 5.61
N GLN A 759 13.05 52.99 5.57
CA GLN A 759 14.08 52.34 4.76
C GLN A 759 13.69 52.29 3.28
N ASN A 760 14.68 52.45 2.39
CA ASN A 760 14.47 52.52 0.93
C ASN A 760 15.40 51.60 0.11
N LYS A 761 16.13 50.69 0.77
CA LYS A 761 17.02 49.74 0.10
C LYS A 761 16.31 48.42 -0.13
N LYS A 762 16.40 47.87 -1.34
CA LYS A 762 15.79 46.57 -1.70
C LYS A 762 16.31 45.45 -0.81
N GLU A 763 17.63 45.42 -0.62
CA GLU A 763 18.37 44.39 0.13
C GLU A 763 17.92 44.34 1.60
N PHE A 764 17.55 45.49 2.17
CA PHE A 764 17.00 45.58 3.53
C PHE A 764 15.71 44.77 3.65
N PHE A 765 14.76 44.96 2.73
CA PHE A 765 13.46 44.29 2.79
C PHE A 765 13.52 42.82 2.37
N GLU A 766 14.35 42.48 1.38
CA GLU A 766 14.56 41.08 0.98
C GLU A 766 15.07 40.24 2.16
N GLU A 767 16.09 40.74 2.87
CA GLU A 767 16.65 40.04 4.02
C GLU A 767 15.70 40.04 5.22
N LEU A 768 15.03 41.16 5.51
CA LEU A 768 14.06 41.24 6.62
C LEU A 768 12.88 40.26 6.42
N LEU A 769 12.31 40.20 5.21
CA LEU A 769 11.26 39.22 4.87
C LEU A 769 11.79 37.79 4.90
N ARG A 770 13.04 37.55 4.48
CA ARG A 770 13.68 36.23 4.57
C ARG A 770 13.83 35.79 6.03
N LEU A 771 14.27 36.66 6.93
CA LEU A 771 14.40 36.38 8.35
C LEU A 771 13.03 36.13 8.98
N LEU A 772 12.01 36.95 8.69
CA LEU A 772 10.65 36.72 9.15
C LEU A 772 10.08 35.39 8.66
N ARG A 773 10.32 35.03 7.39
CA ARG A 773 9.93 33.73 6.83
C ARG A 773 10.55 32.57 7.59
N LEU A 774 11.81 32.69 8.01
CA LEU A 774 12.48 31.69 8.85
C LEU A 774 11.89 31.66 10.27
N THR A 775 11.57 32.81 10.88
CA THR A 775 10.85 32.85 12.17
C THR A 775 9.54 32.06 12.12
N LEU A 776 8.77 32.26 11.05
CA LEU A 776 7.50 31.56 10.79
C LEU A 776 7.67 30.09 10.34
N GLN A 777 8.89 29.66 10.03
CA GLN A 777 9.20 28.28 9.65
C GLN A 777 9.23 27.38 10.88
N MET A 778 8.09 26.78 11.22
CA MET A 778 8.00 25.91 12.40
C MET A 778 8.70 24.56 12.21
N ARG A 779 8.50 23.91 11.05
CA ARG A 779 9.15 22.63 10.72
C ARG A 779 10.55 22.89 10.17
N ASN A 780 11.55 22.28 10.80
CA ASN A 780 12.95 22.48 10.51
C ASN A 780 13.61 21.12 10.30
N SER A 781 14.02 20.85 9.06
CA SER A 781 14.52 19.55 8.64
C SER A 781 15.90 19.71 7.98
N MET A 782 16.89 18.90 8.37
CA MET A 782 18.24 18.94 7.81
C MET A 782 18.37 17.97 6.63
N PRO A 783 18.86 18.37 5.44
CA PRO A 783 19.12 17.44 4.35
C PRO A 783 20.02 16.27 4.77
N SER A 784 19.71 15.05 4.30
CA SER A 784 20.51 13.83 4.55
C SER A 784 20.78 13.51 6.02
N SER A 785 19.85 13.86 6.91
CA SER A 785 19.96 13.70 8.37
C SER A 785 18.58 13.47 9.00
N ASP A 786 18.54 12.75 10.12
CA ASP A 786 17.33 12.50 10.92
C ASP A 786 16.80 13.74 11.68
N ILE A 787 17.50 14.87 11.62
CA ILE A 787 17.06 16.10 12.28
C ILE A 787 15.79 16.63 11.60
N ASP A 788 14.64 16.44 12.24
CA ASP A 788 13.34 17.01 11.86
C ASP A 788 12.56 17.44 13.10
N TYR A 789 12.64 18.73 13.45
CA TYR A 789 11.96 19.26 14.63
C TYR A 789 10.94 20.34 14.27
N LEU A 790 9.91 20.45 15.10
CA LEU A 790 8.96 21.53 15.11
C LEU A 790 9.26 22.48 16.29
N ILE A 791 9.30 23.78 16.01
CA ILE A 791 9.42 24.84 17.02
C ILE A 791 8.43 25.97 16.70
N SER A 792 7.66 26.41 17.69
CA SER A 792 6.69 27.50 17.52
C SER A 792 7.34 28.86 17.73
N PRO A 793 7.02 29.87 16.91
CA PRO A 793 7.39 31.26 17.19
C PRO A 793 6.37 31.98 18.09
N VAL A 794 5.37 31.28 18.62
CA VAL A 794 4.34 31.85 19.49
C VAL A 794 4.39 31.14 20.84
N ALA A 795 4.25 31.92 21.92
CA ALA A 795 4.14 31.40 23.26
C ALA A 795 2.70 30.98 23.60
N ASP A 796 2.55 29.95 24.41
CA ASP A 796 1.27 29.59 25.02
C ASP A 796 0.89 30.55 26.17
N ASP A 797 -0.24 30.28 26.81
CA ASP A 797 -0.79 31.12 27.89
C ASP A 797 0.10 31.14 29.14
N THR A 798 1.09 30.23 29.24
CA THR A 798 2.10 30.22 30.31
C THR A 798 3.38 30.97 29.92
N GLY A 799 3.45 31.50 28.70
CA GLY A 799 4.65 32.14 28.16
C GLY A 799 5.69 31.17 27.60
N CYS A 800 5.34 29.88 27.44
CA CYS A 800 6.25 28.86 26.92
C CYS A 800 6.10 28.66 25.41
N PHE A 801 7.22 28.48 24.71
CA PHE A 801 7.21 28.14 23.27
C PHE A 801 7.29 26.63 23.09
N PHE A 802 6.43 26.08 22.23
CA PHE A 802 6.49 24.68 21.88
C PHE A 802 7.80 24.36 21.13
N ASP A 803 8.51 23.33 21.59
CA ASP A 803 9.70 22.79 20.95
C ASP A 803 9.68 21.26 21.08
N SER A 804 9.44 20.59 19.95
CA SER A 804 9.34 19.13 19.88
C SER A 804 10.58 18.39 20.39
N ARG A 805 11.78 19.01 20.36
CA ARG A 805 13.00 18.38 20.86
C ARG A 805 12.94 18.15 22.37
N LYS A 806 12.34 19.08 23.11
CA LYS A 806 12.08 18.93 24.55
C LYS A 806 11.14 17.76 24.83
N GLN A 807 10.20 17.49 23.92
CA GLN A 807 9.31 16.33 24.03
C GLN A 807 10.05 15.03 23.67
N ALA A 808 10.90 15.05 22.63
CA ALA A 808 11.71 13.89 22.27
C ALA A 808 12.65 13.44 23.41
N GLU A 809 13.16 14.37 24.21
CA GLU A 809 13.96 14.08 25.42
C GLU A 809 13.17 13.32 26.49
N LEU A 810 11.85 13.51 26.57
CA LEU A 810 10.96 12.84 27.54
C LEU A 810 10.60 11.40 27.11
N LYS A 811 10.82 11.02 25.85
CA LYS A 811 10.51 9.70 25.27
C LYS A 811 9.07 9.26 25.57
N GLU A 812 8.88 8.18 26.33
CA GLU A 812 7.57 7.61 26.66
C GLU A 812 6.70 8.56 27.51
N ASN A 813 7.31 9.53 28.20
CA ASN A 813 6.60 10.53 28.99
C ASN A 813 6.20 11.78 28.17
N ALA A 814 6.44 11.78 26.85
CA ALA A 814 6.08 12.89 25.99
C ALA A 814 4.56 13.02 25.84
N VAL A 815 4.01 14.14 26.33
CA VAL A 815 2.57 14.46 26.26
C VAL A 815 2.17 15.23 25.00
N LEU A 816 3.16 15.75 24.27
CA LEU A 816 3.01 16.46 23.00
C LEU A 816 3.89 15.81 21.92
N PRO A 817 3.71 16.17 20.63
CA PRO A 817 4.45 15.55 19.53
C PRO A 817 5.98 15.68 19.66
N MET A 818 6.70 14.57 19.49
CA MET A 818 8.17 14.53 19.62
C MET A 818 8.92 15.06 18.39
N ASN A 819 8.27 15.15 17.23
CA ASN A 819 8.84 15.67 16.00
C ASN A 819 7.73 16.16 15.06
N ALA A 820 8.10 16.62 13.86
CA ALA A 820 7.13 17.20 12.92
C ALA A 820 6.18 16.18 12.27
N ASP A 821 6.63 14.93 12.06
CA ASP A 821 5.77 13.86 11.53
C ASP A 821 4.81 13.33 12.62
N ALA A 822 5.26 13.24 13.87
CA ALA A 822 4.40 13.01 15.04
C ALA A 822 3.31 14.09 15.14
N ASN A 823 3.66 15.35 14.86
CA ASN A 823 2.69 16.45 14.85
C ASN A 823 1.67 16.29 13.71
N GLY A 824 2.11 15.80 12.54
CA GLY A 824 1.21 15.42 11.45
C GLY A 824 0.20 14.37 11.90
N ALA A 825 0.69 13.25 12.44
CA ALA A 825 -0.16 12.14 12.89
C ALA A 825 -1.11 12.56 14.01
N TYR A 826 -0.61 13.34 14.98
CA TYR A 826 -1.38 13.92 16.06
C TYR A 826 -2.54 14.79 15.56
N ASN A 827 -2.28 15.69 14.61
CA ASN A 827 -3.32 16.58 14.10
C ASN A 827 -4.29 15.87 13.13
N ILE A 828 -3.85 14.82 12.43
CA ILE A 828 -4.75 13.91 11.72
C ILE A 828 -5.73 13.27 12.72
N ALA A 829 -5.23 12.75 13.84
CA ALA A 829 -6.08 12.20 14.90
C ALA A 829 -7.04 13.26 15.47
N ARG A 830 -6.57 14.49 15.75
CA ARG A 830 -7.42 15.60 16.24
C ARG A 830 -8.50 16.02 15.22
N LYS A 831 -8.25 15.94 13.92
CA LYS A 831 -9.31 16.12 12.91
C LYS A 831 -10.33 14.99 12.96
N GLY A 832 -9.90 13.76 13.20
CA GLY A 832 -10.78 12.66 13.54
C GLY A 832 -11.62 12.94 14.78
N LEU A 833 -11.03 13.53 15.82
CA LEU A 833 -11.73 13.91 17.05
C LEU A 833 -12.81 14.95 16.77
N LEU A 834 -12.52 15.95 15.94
CA LEU A 834 -13.52 16.91 15.47
C LEU A 834 -14.68 16.21 14.73
N ALA A 835 -14.38 15.23 13.85
CA ALA A 835 -15.41 14.47 13.15
C ALA A 835 -16.26 13.62 14.12
N ILE A 836 -15.64 12.94 15.10
CA ILE A 836 -16.32 12.17 16.14
C ILE A 836 -17.23 13.05 16.99
N ARG A 837 -16.76 14.23 17.41
CA ARG A 837 -17.57 15.17 18.20
C ARG A 837 -18.83 15.61 17.44
N LYS A 838 -18.71 15.90 16.15
CA LYS A 838 -19.87 16.18 15.29
C LYS A 838 -20.88 15.02 15.30
N MET A 839 -20.41 13.78 15.37
CA MET A 839 -21.31 12.61 15.47
C MET A 839 -21.97 12.51 16.85
N LYS A 840 -21.23 12.75 17.93
CA LYS A 840 -21.74 12.70 19.30
C LYS A 840 -22.76 13.80 19.60
N GLN A 841 -22.61 14.97 18.97
CA GLN A 841 -23.53 16.10 19.10
C GLN A 841 -24.82 15.94 18.27
N GLU A 842 -24.87 14.97 17.35
CA GLU A 842 -26.02 14.72 16.50
C GLU A 842 -26.89 13.61 17.10
N GLU A 843 -28.02 14.01 17.69
CA GLU A 843 -28.98 13.11 18.36
C GLU A 843 -29.77 12.26 17.36
N ASN A 844 -29.94 12.71 16.10
CA ASN A 844 -30.72 11.96 15.12
C ASN A 844 -29.87 10.88 14.44
N ASP A 845 -30.26 9.63 14.66
CA ASP A 845 -29.58 8.47 14.12
C ASP A 845 -29.56 8.39 12.59
N SER A 846 -30.55 9.01 11.95
CA SER A 846 -30.71 9.07 10.49
C SER A 846 -30.05 10.29 9.83
N ALA A 847 -29.53 11.24 10.63
CA ALA A 847 -28.95 12.46 10.10
C ALA A 847 -27.68 12.21 9.27
N LYS A 848 -27.60 12.87 8.12
CA LYS A 848 -26.44 12.83 7.24
C LYS A 848 -25.34 13.76 7.77
N ILE A 849 -24.53 13.26 8.69
CA ILE A 849 -23.38 14.01 9.23
C ILE A 849 -22.31 14.15 8.14
N SER A 850 -21.97 15.40 7.80
CA SER A 850 -20.86 15.70 6.91
C SER A 850 -19.52 15.48 7.63
N LEU A 851 -18.70 14.59 7.08
CA LEU A 851 -17.32 14.36 7.53
C LEU A 851 -16.31 15.31 6.88
N ALA A 852 -16.77 16.25 6.05
CA ALA A 852 -15.93 17.30 5.53
C ALA A 852 -15.54 18.27 6.66
N ILE A 853 -14.25 18.61 6.71
CA ILE A 853 -13.69 19.57 7.66
C ILE A 853 -13.17 20.74 6.84
N SER A 854 -13.76 21.91 7.02
CA SER A 854 -13.22 23.14 6.42
C SER A 854 -11.97 23.62 7.16
N ASN A 855 -11.13 24.38 6.46
CA ASN A 855 -9.93 24.98 7.06
C ASN A 855 -10.26 25.86 8.27
N LYS A 856 -11.37 26.61 8.21
CA LYS A 856 -11.84 27.48 9.30
C LYS A 856 -12.26 26.68 10.52
N GLU A 857 -13.04 25.62 10.35
CA GLU A 857 -13.43 24.72 11.44
C GLU A 857 -12.21 24.08 12.10
N TRP A 858 -11.23 23.63 11.30
CA TRP A 858 -9.99 23.04 11.81
C TRP A 858 -9.21 24.02 12.69
N LEU A 859 -8.95 25.24 12.19
CA LEU A 859 -8.20 26.23 12.97
C LEU A 859 -8.94 26.63 14.25
N LYS A 860 -10.24 26.87 14.19
CA LYS A 860 -11.04 27.17 15.38
C LYS A 860 -10.94 26.04 16.41
N PHE A 861 -11.12 24.80 15.97
CA PHE A 861 -11.01 23.62 16.84
C PHE A 861 -9.61 23.48 17.45
N ALA A 862 -8.56 23.66 16.64
CA ALA A 862 -7.19 23.50 17.08
C ALA A 862 -6.75 24.57 18.10
N GLN A 863 -7.31 25.78 17.99
CA GLN A 863 -7.00 26.94 18.81
C GLN A 863 -7.86 27.01 20.09
N THR A 864 -9.16 26.74 20.01
CA THR A 864 -10.06 26.82 21.18
C THR A 864 -10.12 25.52 21.98
N LYS A 865 -9.66 24.40 21.42
CA LYS A 865 -9.58 23.07 22.06
C LYS A 865 -10.83 22.68 22.87
N PRO A 866 -12.03 22.69 22.27
CA PRO A 866 -13.29 22.44 22.98
C PRO A 866 -13.41 21.01 23.56
N TYR A 867 -12.45 20.14 23.28
CA TYR A 867 -12.38 18.77 23.78
C TYR A 867 -11.66 18.62 25.11
N LEU A 868 -11.12 19.70 25.66
CA LEU A 868 -10.60 19.71 27.03
C LEU A 868 -11.70 19.94 28.07
N GLU A 869 -12.89 20.38 27.63
CA GLU A 869 -14.06 20.68 28.48
C GLU A 869 -15.02 19.49 28.64
N ASP A 870 -14.82 18.41 27.86
CA ASP A 870 -15.54 17.14 27.91
C ASP A 870 -14.84 16.15 28.87
#